data_AF-A0A160FUK8-F1
#
_entry.id   AF-A0A160FUK8-F1
#
_cell.length_a   1.000
_cell.length_b   1.000
_cell.length_c   1.000
_cell.angle_alpha   90.00
_cell.angle_beta   90.00
_cell.angle_gamma   90.00
#
_symmetry.space_group_name_H-M   'P 1'
#
loop_
_entity.id
_entity.type
_entity.pdbx_description
1 polymer ?
#
loop_
_entity_poly.entity_id
_entity_poly.type
_entity_poly.pdbx_seq_one_letter_code
_entity_poly.pdbx_strand_id
1 'polypeptide(L)'
;MSERPAGEEINLGERPSGRGETSLAGWAALGLAGLLGTLSLFKTLPIDLRWSTVLASACLNVLVVTIWQPSMARTAPDPAQESGWKRGVSFVKQLVRHDAEAPSLSLALRAFRWQPWGVAMCGCLSVAIAATALQPLSPATLVHAMVSSNLVIVSGAAALTLAFLTLVAERFYAQDAEQSHASLSASLAGMLRVLVMCALAAALSAAWFVYLHTALDLLVHVAAVFNAAIAVEMMIRATLLWFFAPSAGANAAHVPSSIIAGLLRYRRSPLSSIGAELHDRYGIDLRQNWVLRSFVRLLPVTVVAMVACAWLLTSVVVLGPSQRAVYERFGAPVAVWPPGLHFGMPWPFGKARLVDNGAVHQLIVSGGADDSSVAAPSTPADGPTPEQLNRLWDVQHPWETSQVIAGATGEQQSFQIVNADVRLDYREGLSDTAARAALYRSVDPESTVRSIANREVVHYLASHTLQALLETSQTAMAESVRRAVQRQLDQLASGIEVVAVVIESVHPPSGAAAAYHDVQAAQIRAQASVAEAHGFAAGLLGNAQQQALAGVAQASARAADTMAAARVQQINFEADTVAYRLGGPAFPFEYYLSKLQQGLQNARITVIDDRLTADRRATIDLRSFTAGDLAGIPHGN
;
A
#
# COMPACT_ATOMS: atom_id res chain seq x y z
N MET A 1 -104.53 14.36 6.88
CA MET A 1 -104.38 13.28 7.88
C MET A 1 -103.10 12.52 7.56
N SER A 2 -102.07 12.43 8.41
CA SER A 2 -101.95 12.77 9.82
C SER A 2 -100.57 13.38 10.14
N GLU A 3 -100.61 14.53 10.80
CA GLU A 3 -99.84 14.88 11.99
C GLU A 3 -98.45 14.28 12.21
N ARG A 4 -97.43 15.15 12.07
CA ARG A 4 -96.15 15.02 12.78
C ARG A 4 -96.34 15.50 14.23
N PRO A 5 -95.87 14.76 15.25
CA PRO A 5 -95.58 15.36 16.53
C PRO A 5 -94.18 15.96 16.52
N ALA A 6 -94.09 17.11 17.18
CA ALA A 6 -92.91 17.90 17.42
C ALA A 6 -92.05 17.31 18.54
N GLY A 7 -90.74 17.58 18.46
CA GLY A 7 -89.91 17.95 19.61
C GLY A 7 -89.61 16.85 20.62
N GLU A 8 -88.54 16.10 20.38
CA GLU A 8 -87.72 15.56 21.46
C GLU A 8 -86.25 15.79 21.07
N GLU A 9 -85.73 16.96 21.45
CA GLU A 9 -84.28 17.20 21.47
C GLU A 9 -83.66 16.26 22.50
N ILE A 10 -83.23 15.09 22.04
CA ILE A 10 -82.29 14.28 22.79
C ILE A 10 -80.98 15.05 22.78
N ASN A 11 -80.73 15.74 23.88
CA ASN A 11 -79.48 16.35 24.25
C ASN A 11 -78.43 15.23 24.37
N LEU A 12 -77.86 14.81 23.24
CA LEU A 12 -76.66 14.00 23.18
C LEU A 12 -75.52 14.89 23.67
N GLY A 13 -75.27 14.81 24.98
CA GLY A 13 -74.11 15.45 25.60
C GLY A 13 -72.86 15.20 24.76
N GLU A 14 -72.21 16.29 24.36
CA GLU A 14 -70.89 16.29 23.76
C GLU A 14 -69.97 15.39 24.59
N ARG A 15 -69.59 14.21 24.07
CA ARG A 15 -68.54 13.41 24.69
C ARG A 15 -67.22 14.17 24.57
N PRO A 16 -66.56 14.57 25.68
CA PRO A 16 -65.20 15.10 25.62
C PRO A 16 -64.22 13.93 25.40
N SER A 17 -64.20 13.35 24.20
CA SER A 17 -63.50 12.08 23.93
C SER A 17 -62.25 12.17 23.03
N GLY A 18 -61.91 13.31 22.44
CA GLY A 18 -60.73 13.42 21.55
C GLY A 18 -59.38 13.76 22.22
N ARG A 19 -59.38 14.23 23.48
CA ARG A 19 -58.17 14.83 24.12
C ARG A 19 -57.28 13.83 24.84
N GLY A 20 -57.85 12.78 25.41
CA GLY A 20 -57.10 11.74 26.13
C GLY A 20 -56.35 10.79 25.19
N GLU A 21 -56.94 10.47 24.05
CA GLU A 21 -56.42 9.44 23.15
C GLU A 21 -55.24 9.95 22.29
N THR A 22 -55.28 11.21 21.86
CA THR A 22 -54.21 11.81 21.05
C THR A 22 -52.97 12.18 21.87
N SER A 23 -53.17 12.55 23.15
CA SER A 23 -52.07 12.77 24.08
C SER A 23 -51.39 11.45 24.47
N LEU A 24 -52.15 10.36 24.60
CA LEU A 24 -51.61 9.02 24.85
C LEU A 24 -50.71 8.53 23.71
N ALA A 25 -51.08 8.76 22.45
CA ALA A 25 -50.23 8.43 21.30
C ALA A 25 -48.91 9.24 21.28
N GLY A 26 -48.95 10.51 21.67
CA GLY A 26 -47.75 11.35 21.80
C GLY A 26 -46.78 10.83 22.87
N TRP A 27 -47.30 10.50 24.05
CA TRP A 27 -46.49 9.93 25.14
C TRP A 27 -45.92 8.55 24.79
N ALA A 28 -46.70 7.70 24.12
CA ALA A 28 -46.24 6.40 23.65
C ALA A 28 -45.12 6.55 22.61
N ALA A 29 -45.26 7.48 21.66
CA ALA A 29 -44.23 7.75 20.65
C ALA A 29 -42.94 8.31 21.26
N LEU A 30 -43.04 9.19 22.27
CA LEU A 30 -41.88 9.71 23.00
C LEU A 30 -41.14 8.60 23.76
N GLY A 31 -41.87 7.74 24.48
CA GLY A 31 -41.29 6.62 25.21
C GLY A 31 -40.59 5.63 24.28
N LEU A 32 -41.19 5.33 23.13
CA LEU A 32 -40.64 4.40 22.15
C LEU A 32 -39.43 4.98 21.40
N ALA A 33 -39.46 6.27 21.08
CA ALA A 33 -38.30 6.98 20.52
C ALA A 33 -37.12 7.00 21.50
N GLY A 34 -37.39 7.23 22.80
CA GLY A 34 -36.38 7.19 23.85
C GLY A 34 -35.75 5.81 24.00
N LEU A 35 -36.56 4.74 24.09
CA LEU A 35 -36.08 3.37 24.23
C LEU A 35 -35.25 2.90 23.03
N LEU A 36 -35.73 3.15 21.81
CA LEU A 36 -35.01 2.74 20.60
C LEU A 36 -33.76 3.59 20.34
N GLY A 37 -33.80 4.87 20.73
CA GLY A 37 -32.66 5.79 20.71
C GLY A 37 -31.56 5.36 21.68
N THR A 38 -31.90 4.98 22.91
CA THR A 38 -30.89 4.47 23.86
C THR A 38 -30.34 3.11 23.43
N LEU A 39 -31.18 2.24 22.85
CA LEU A 39 -30.73 0.97 22.28
C LEU A 39 -29.61 1.19 21.25
N SER A 40 -29.73 2.21 20.39
CA SER A 40 -28.76 2.50 19.33
C SER A 40 -27.34 2.85 19.80
N LEU A 41 -27.18 3.25 21.06
CA LEU A 41 -25.89 3.58 21.64
C LEU A 41 -25.04 2.33 21.96
N PHE A 42 -25.67 1.15 22.06
CA PHE A 42 -25.01 -0.11 22.40
C PHE A 42 -24.45 -0.81 21.15
N LYS A 43 -23.27 -0.35 20.68
CA LYS A 43 -22.60 -0.89 19.47
C LYS A 43 -22.09 -2.34 19.59
N THR A 44 -22.20 -2.96 20.76
CA THR A 44 -21.65 -4.29 21.06
C THR A 44 -22.67 -5.43 20.92
N LEU A 45 -23.95 -5.12 20.70
CA LEU A 45 -24.98 -6.14 20.55
C LEU A 45 -24.89 -6.81 19.16
N PRO A 46 -25.11 -8.14 19.05
CA PRO A 46 -25.05 -8.89 17.79
C PRO A 46 -26.36 -8.72 16.97
N ILE A 47 -26.83 -7.49 16.82
CA ILE A 47 -28.05 -7.12 16.08
C ILE A 47 -27.72 -5.89 15.23
N ASP A 48 -28.37 -5.73 14.07
CA ASP A 48 -28.28 -4.50 13.29
C ASP A 48 -29.02 -3.34 13.97
N LEU A 49 -28.31 -2.58 14.82
CA LEU A 49 -28.87 -1.46 15.59
C LEU A 49 -29.28 -0.26 14.71
N ARG A 50 -28.94 -0.25 13.41
CA ARG A 50 -29.35 0.84 12.52
C ARG A 50 -30.86 0.88 12.31
N TRP A 51 -31.55 -0.25 12.45
CA TRP A 51 -33.01 -0.27 12.41
C TRP A 51 -33.64 0.37 13.65
N SER A 52 -32.98 0.37 14.81
CA SER A 52 -33.51 1.03 16.01
C SER A 52 -33.49 2.55 15.84
N THR A 53 -32.47 3.11 15.17
CA THR A 53 -32.39 4.55 14.89
C THR A 53 -33.42 4.98 13.85
N VAL A 54 -33.64 4.18 12.80
CA VAL A 54 -34.71 4.43 11.81
C VAL A 54 -36.09 4.43 12.47
N LEU A 55 -36.38 3.46 13.33
CA LEU A 55 -37.64 3.37 14.05
C LEU A 55 -37.81 4.50 15.09
N ALA A 56 -36.74 4.90 15.79
CA ALA A 56 -36.75 6.04 16.70
C ALA A 56 -37.06 7.36 15.97
N SER A 57 -36.46 7.58 14.79
CA SER A 57 -36.75 8.74 13.93
C SER A 57 -38.22 8.74 13.46
N ALA A 58 -38.77 7.60 13.06
CA ALA A 58 -40.17 7.48 12.69
C ALA A 58 -41.12 7.80 13.87
N CYS A 59 -40.78 7.40 15.10
CA CYS A 59 -41.53 7.76 16.30
C CYS A 59 -41.46 9.26 16.63
N LEU A 60 -40.32 9.91 16.43
CA LEU A 60 -40.20 11.36 16.57
C LEU A 60 -41.06 12.11 15.53
N ASN A 61 -41.20 11.58 14.32
CA ASN A 61 -42.09 12.14 13.30
C ASN A 61 -43.58 12.03 13.71
N VAL A 62 -43.98 10.97 14.42
CA VAL A 62 -45.31 10.87 15.04
C VAL A 62 -45.48 11.91 16.15
N LEU A 63 -44.46 12.08 17.01
CA LEU A 63 -44.45 13.06 18.09
C LEU A 63 -44.63 14.50 17.57
N VAL A 64 -43.96 14.86 16.46
CA VAL A 64 -44.09 16.16 15.80
C VAL A 64 -45.55 16.52 15.49
N VAL A 65 -46.35 15.56 15.02
CA VAL A 65 -47.78 15.77 14.71
C VAL A 65 -48.60 15.99 15.98
N THR A 66 -48.29 15.28 17.08
CA THR A 66 -49.00 15.42 18.36
C THR A 66 -48.70 16.73 19.08
N ILE A 67 -47.47 17.27 18.95
CA ILE A 67 -47.07 18.58 19.50
C ILE A 67 -47.79 19.72 18.78
N TRP A 68 -48.16 19.52 17.50
CA TRP A 68 -48.87 20.49 16.66
C TRP A 68 -50.36 20.68 17.03
N GLN A 69 -50.84 20.20 18.18
CA GLN A 69 -52.24 20.39 18.55
C GLN A 69 -52.58 21.87 18.77
N PRO A 70 -53.47 22.49 17.96
CA PRO A 70 -53.88 23.87 18.20
C PRO A 70 -54.60 23.94 19.55
N SER A 71 -54.10 24.76 20.47
CA SER A 71 -54.80 25.06 21.72
C SER A 71 -56.02 25.94 21.42
N MET A 72 -57.13 25.34 21.00
CA MET A 72 -58.40 26.05 20.85
C MET A 72 -59.11 26.15 22.20
N ALA A 73 -59.15 27.37 22.75
CA ALA A 73 -60.22 27.96 23.58
C ALA A 73 -59.63 28.85 24.69
N ARG A 74 -59.33 30.11 24.34
CA ARG A 74 -59.78 31.25 25.14
C ARG A 74 -60.26 32.34 24.18
N THR A 75 -61.57 32.56 24.22
CA THR A 75 -62.36 33.73 23.79
C THR A 75 -61.85 34.56 22.61
N ALA A 76 -62.74 34.73 21.62
CA ALA A 76 -62.58 35.59 20.45
C ALA A 76 -61.71 36.84 20.71
N PRO A 77 -60.67 37.09 19.89
CA PRO A 77 -59.95 38.35 19.96
C PRO A 77 -60.85 39.45 19.41
N ASP A 78 -61.03 40.52 20.20
CA ASP A 78 -61.57 41.81 19.78
C ASP A 78 -60.85 42.27 18.48
N PRO A 79 -61.52 42.84 17.47
CA PRO A 79 -60.96 43.07 16.14
C PRO A 79 -59.86 44.15 16.08
N ALA A 80 -59.39 44.64 17.22
CA ALA A 80 -58.23 45.50 17.36
C ALA A 80 -57.09 44.74 18.05
N GLN A 81 -56.38 43.85 17.33
CA GLN A 81 -55.25 43.13 17.91
C GLN A 81 -53.93 43.31 17.16
N GLU A 82 -53.03 44.06 17.80
CA GLU A 82 -51.65 44.32 17.38
C GLU A 82 -50.76 43.06 17.39
N SER A 83 -49.71 43.14 16.55
CA SER A 83 -48.66 42.15 16.30
C SER A 83 -48.04 41.56 17.59
N GLY A 84 -47.81 40.25 17.59
CA GLY A 84 -47.27 39.49 18.72
C GLY A 84 -45.91 39.95 19.25
N TRP A 85 -45.14 40.71 18.46
CA TRP A 85 -43.88 41.32 18.90
C TRP A 85 -44.11 42.42 19.95
N LYS A 86 -45.16 43.24 19.79
CA LYS A 86 -45.48 44.33 20.73
C LYS A 86 -45.91 43.80 22.11
N ARG A 87 -46.55 42.63 22.15
CA ARG A 87 -46.91 41.92 23.40
C ARG A 87 -45.70 41.37 24.16
N GLY A 88 -44.66 40.91 23.45
CA GLY A 88 -43.39 40.50 24.08
C GLY A 88 -42.66 41.69 24.71
N VAL A 89 -42.64 42.84 24.03
CA VAL A 89 -42.03 44.08 24.54
C VAL A 89 -42.84 44.68 25.70
N SER A 90 -44.18 44.60 25.67
CA SER A 90 -45.01 45.05 26.80
C SER A 90 -44.85 44.15 28.03
N PHE A 91 -44.65 42.84 27.84
CA PHE A 91 -44.38 41.90 28.93
C PHE A 91 -43.02 42.17 29.59
N VAL A 92 -41.97 42.42 28.80
CA VAL A 92 -40.66 42.83 29.33
C VAL A 92 -40.75 44.18 30.05
N LYS A 93 -41.52 45.14 29.51
CA LYS A 93 -41.79 46.41 30.19
C LYS A 93 -42.59 46.27 31.49
N GLN A 94 -43.51 45.31 31.56
CA GLN A 94 -44.27 44.99 32.78
C GLN A 94 -43.46 44.19 33.80
N LEU A 95 -42.49 43.37 33.37
CA LEU A 95 -41.57 42.70 34.30
C LEU A 95 -40.56 43.68 34.93
N VAL A 96 -40.21 44.72 34.18
CA VAL A 96 -39.27 45.79 34.61
C VAL A 96 -39.96 46.86 35.47
N ARG A 97 -41.30 47.02 35.39
CA ARG A 97 -42.07 47.88 36.30
C ARG A 97 -42.75 47.03 37.37
N HIS A 98 -42.30 47.14 38.62
CA HIS A 98 -42.98 46.56 39.78
C HIS A 98 -44.37 47.21 39.98
N ASP A 99 -45.41 46.68 39.33
CA ASP A 99 -46.81 46.93 39.68
C ASP A 99 -47.36 45.73 40.46
N ALA A 100 -48.08 46.02 41.54
CA ALA A 100 -48.47 45.09 42.62
C ALA A 100 -49.64 44.14 42.32
N GLU A 101 -49.95 43.88 41.04
CA GLU A 101 -50.91 42.84 40.64
C GLU A 101 -50.23 41.86 39.68
N ALA A 102 -49.55 40.87 40.22
CA ALA A 102 -48.92 39.82 39.41
C ALA A 102 -49.99 38.88 38.82
N PRO A 103 -50.21 38.84 37.49
CA PRO A 103 -50.84 37.67 36.90
C PRO A 103 -49.90 36.48 37.13
N SER A 104 -50.41 35.39 37.70
CA SER A 104 -49.60 34.20 38.01
C SER A 104 -48.65 33.85 36.85
N LEU A 105 -47.37 33.55 37.14
CA LEU A 105 -46.36 33.11 36.15
C LEU A 105 -46.89 32.00 35.21
N SER A 106 -47.87 31.23 35.69
CA SER A 106 -48.60 30.22 34.92
C SER A 106 -49.39 30.77 33.72
N LEU A 107 -49.90 32.00 33.77
CA LEU A 107 -50.63 32.66 32.68
C LEU A 107 -49.68 33.23 31.62
N ALA A 108 -48.53 33.77 32.03
CA ALA A 108 -47.51 34.28 31.11
C ALA A 108 -46.83 33.16 30.32
N LEU A 109 -46.49 32.05 30.98
CA LEU A 109 -45.96 30.85 30.32
C LEU A 109 -46.96 30.22 29.35
N ARG A 110 -48.28 30.35 29.61
CA ARG A 110 -49.35 29.88 28.72
C ARG A 110 -49.59 30.80 27.51
N ALA A 111 -49.13 32.04 27.53
CA ALA A 111 -49.23 32.97 26.40
C ALA A 111 -48.10 32.77 25.36
N PHE A 112 -47.01 32.10 25.73
CA PHE A 112 -45.89 31.81 24.84
C PHE A 112 -46.20 30.62 23.92
N ARG A 113 -46.22 30.84 22.61
CA ARG A 113 -46.43 29.80 21.59
C ARG A 113 -45.16 28.94 21.43
N TRP A 114 -44.93 28.01 22.36
CA TRP A 114 -43.75 27.12 22.37
C TRP A 114 -43.82 25.98 21.32
N GLN A 115 -45.01 25.69 20.80
CA GLN A 115 -45.28 24.60 19.87
C GLN A 115 -44.34 24.53 18.63
N PRO A 116 -44.09 25.63 17.87
CA PRO A 116 -43.17 25.59 16.73
C PRO A 116 -41.72 25.28 17.11
N TRP A 117 -41.27 25.72 18.29
CA TRP A 117 -39.94 25.38 18.81
C TRP A 117 -39.84 23.90 19.18
N GLY A 118 -40.89 23.35 19.78
CA GLY A 118 -40.99 21.91 20.06
C GLY A 118 -40.97 21.06 18.78
N VAL A 119 -41.69 21.48 17.74
CA VAL A 119 -41.68 20.83 16.43
C VAL A 119 -40.31 20.89 15.75
N ALA A 120 -39.66 22.07 15.74
CA ALA A 120 -38.34 22.23 15.14
C ALA A 120 -37.28 21.39 15.88
N MET A 121 -37.29 21.39 17.21
CA MET A 121 -36.36 20.61 18.02
C MET A 121 -36.55 19.10 17.80
N CYS A 122 -37.80 18.61 17.79
CA CYS A 122 -38.09 17.20 17.50
C CYS A 122 -37.74 16.82 16.05
N GLY A 123 -37.97 17.72 15.08
CA GLY A 123 -37.58 17.53 13.69
C GLY A 123 -36.07 17.43 13.52
N CYS A 124 -35.30 18.34 14.12
CA CYS A 124 -33.84 18.29 14.13
C CYS A 124 -33.31 17.00 14.78
N LEU A 125 -33.91 16.58 15.90
CA LEU A 125 -33.55 15.34 16.59
C LEU A 125 -33.86 14.11 15.71
N SER A 126 -35.00 14.10 15.01
CA SER A 126 -35.37 13.04 14.07
C SER A 126 -34.35 12.91 12.93
N VAL A 127 -33.92 14.03 12.34
CA VAL A 127 -32.89 14.06 11.29
C VAL A 127 -31.53 13.58 11.82
N ALA A 128 -31.13 14.05 13.01
CA ALA A 128 -29.86 13.66 13.61
C ALA A 128 -29.79 12.15 13.89
N ILE A 129 -30.87 11.58 14.43
CA ILE A 129 -30.96 10.13 14.68
C ILE A 129 -30.98 9.35 13.35
N ALA A 130 -31.73 9.79 12.34
CA ALA A 130 -31.74 9.15 11.03
C ALA A 130 -30.36 9.15 10.35
N ALA A 131 -29.56 10.21 10.52
CA ALA A 131 -28.21 10.30 9.96
C ALA A 131 -27.25 9.24 10.53
N THR A 132 -27.44 8.81 11.77
CA THR A 132 -26.61 7.75 12.38
C THR A 132 -26.79 6.40 11.67
N ALA A 133 -27.95 6.16 11.05
CA ALA A 133 -28.20 4.95 10.28
C ALA A 133 -27.42 4.87 8.96
N LEU A 134 -26.81 5.97 8.51
CA LEU A 134 -26.01 6.03 7.27
C LEU A 134 -24.55 5.58 7.49
N GLN A 135 -24.14 5.34 8.74
CA GLN A 135 -22.79 4.84 9.03
C GLN A 135 -22.67 3.36 8.62
N PRO A 136 -21.51 2.93 8.08
CA PRO A 136 -21.30 1.55 7.68
C PRO A 136 -21.34 0.60 8.88
N LEU A 137 -21.89 -0.61 8.67
CA LEU A 137 -21.93 -1.65 9.68
C LEU A 137 -20.51 -2.09 10.03
N SER A 138 -20.20 -2.22 11.33
CA SER A 138 -18.87 -2.69 11.72
C SER A 138 -18.68 -4.18 11.35
N PRO A 139 -17.51 -4.60 10.84
CA PRO A 139 -17.26 -6.00 10.51
C PRO A 139 -17.41 -6.93 11.72
N ALA A 140 -17.02 -6.44 12.91
CA ALA A 140 -17.13 -7.18 14.16
C ALA A 140 -18.59 -7.53 14.50
N THR A 141 -19.54 -6.59 14.38
CA THR A 141 -20.96 -6.87 14.66
C THR A 141 -21.55 -7.90 13.70
N LEU A 142 -21.09 -7.93 12.44
CA LEU A 142 -21.55 -8.88 11.44
C LEU A 142 -21.12 -10.32 11.80
N VAL A 143 -19.86 -10.49 12.20
CA VAL A 143 -19.33 -11.78 12.65
C VAL A 143 -20.08 -12.30 13.90
N HIS A 144 -20.32 -11.45 14.90
CA HIS A 144 -21.04 -11.87 16.12
C HIS A 144 -22.51 -12.21 15.84
N ALA A 145 -23.16 -11.48 14.94
CA ALA A 145 -24.53 -11.75 14.51
C ALA A 145 -24.66 -13.05 13.69
N MET A 146 -23.62 -13.44 12.94
CA MET A 146 -23.55 -14.75 12.27
C MET A 146 -23.41 -15.91 13.27
N VAL A 147 -22.66 -15.71 14.36
CA VAL A 147 -22.42 -16.74 15.39
C VAL A 147 -23.64 -16.92 16.31
N SER A 148 -24.46 -15.89 16.52
CA SER A 148 -25.59 -15.90 17.47
C SER A 148 -26.90 -15.36 16.86
N SER A 149 -27.46 -16.10 15.89
CA SER A 149 -28.68 -15.71 15.15
C SER A 149 -29.95 -15.56 16.00
N ASN A 150 -29.99 -16.13 17.22
CA ASN A 150 -31.13 -16.06 18.12
C ASN A 150 -31.54 -14.61 18.43
N LEU A 151 -30.58 -13.70 18.65
CA LEU A 151 -30.87 -12.30 18.96
C LEU A 151 -31.39 -11.53 17.73
N VAL A 152 -30.91 -11.88 16.53
CA VAL A 152 -31.44 -11.32 15.27
C VAL A 152 -32.89 -11.75 15.06
N ILE A 153 -33.23 -13.02 15.30
CA ILE A 153 -34.61 -13.53 15.20
C ILE A 153 -35.53 -12.82 16.21
N VAL A 154 -35.09 -12.67 17.47
CA VAL A 154 -35.86 -11.96 18.51
C VAL A 154 -36.10 -10.51 18.10
N SER A 155 -35.10 -9.82 17.56
CA SER A 155 -35.26 -8.44 17.08
C SER A 155 -36.24 -8.33 15.90
N GLY A 156 -36.20 -9.27 14.96
CA GLY A 156 -37.15 -9.35 13.84
C GLY A 156 -38.58 -9.60 14.32
N ALA A 157 -38.77 -10.49 15.31
CA ALA A 157 -40.06 -10.74 15.94
C ALA A 157 -40.58 -9.49 16.69
N ALA A 158 -39.70 -8.79 17.41
CA ALA A 158 -40.04 -7.53 18.08
C ALA A 158 -40.43 -6.42 17.10
N ALA A 159 -39.79 -6.36 15.92
CA ALA A 159 -40.18 -5.43 14.86
C ALA A 159 -41.56 -5.77 14.27
N LEU A 160 -41.89 -7.07 14.12
CA LEU A 160 -43.22 -7.51 13.68
C LEU A 160 -44.32 -7.20 14.71
N THR A 161 -44.06 -7.38 16.00
CA THR A 161 -45.03 -7.03 17.04
C THR A 161 -45.26 -5.52 17.10
N LEU A 162 -44.19 -4.72 16.96
CA LEU A 162 -44.30 -3.26 16.81
C LEU A 162 -45.12 -2.88 15.56
N ALA A 163 -44.87 -3.52 14.41
CA ALA A 163 -45.62 -3.30 13.19
C ALA A 163 -47.12 -3.61 13.36
N PHE A 164 -47.46 -4.70 14.06
CA PHE A 164 -48.84 -5.06 14.35
C PHE A 164 -49.53 -4.05 15.26
N LEU A 165 -48.91 -3.67 16.39
CA LEU A 165 -49.48 -2.69 17.32
C LEU A 165 -49.67 -1.32 16.65
N THR A 166 -48.70 -0.90 15.85
CA THR A 166 -48.76 0.37 15.10
C THR A 166 -49.78 0.34 13.97
N LEU A 167 -50.02 -0.82 13.33
CA LEU A 167 -51.07 -1.01 12.34
C LEU A 167 -52.47 -0.88 12.97
N VAL A 168 -52.67 -1.45 14.17
CA VAL A 168 -53.95 -1.31 14.90
C VAL A 168 -54.21 0.16 15.22
N ALA A 169 -53.20 0.88 15.72
CA ALA A 169 -53.29 2.32 15.97
C ALA A 169 -53.55 3.11 14.67
N GLU A 170 -52.85 2.80 13.59
CA GLU A 170 -53.05 3.42 12.27
C GLU A 170 -54.49 3.25 11.78
N ARG A 171 -55.05 2.04 11.89
CA ARG A 171 -56.41 1.73 11.46
C ARG A 171 -57.45 2.49 12.28
N PHE A 172 -57.24 2.60 13.59
CA PHE A 172 -58.10 3.39 14.49
C PHE A 172 -58.14 4.87 14.09
N TYR A 173 -56.97 5.51 13.95
CA TYR A 173 -56.91 6.93 13.57
C TYR A 173 -57.31 7.19 12.11
N ALA A 174 -57.11 6.23 11.20
CA ALA A 174 -57.59 6.33 9.84
C ALA A 174 -59.13 6.31 9.77
N GLN A 175 -59.78 5.49 10.61
CA GLN A 175 -61.23 5.44 10.70
C GLN A 175 -61.81 6.69 11.37
N ASP A 176 -61.20 7.17 12.45
CA ASP A 176 -61.61 8.44 13.10
C ASP A 176 -61.46 9.63 12.15
N ALA A 177 -60.40 9.67 11.34
CA ALA A 177 -60.20 10.70 10.33
C ALA A 177 -61.31 10.75 9.26
N GLU A 178 -61.88 9.60 8.92
CA GLU A 178 -62.98 9.50 7.94
C GLU A 178 -64.33 9.89 8.55
N GLN A 179 -64.56 9.60 9.84
CA GLN A 179 -65.83 9.87 10.52
C GLN A 179 -65.93 11.30 11.07
N SER A 180 -64.85 11.79 11.67
CA SER A 180 -64.80 13.09 12.38
C SER A 180 -64.28 14.24 11.51
N HIS A 181 -63.87 13.96 10.25
CA HIS A 181 -63.18 14.89 9.35
C HIS A 181 -62.01 15.65 10.00
N ALA A 182 -61.39 15.06 11.03
CA ALA A 182 -60.33 15.70 11.79
C ALA A 182 -58.99 15.62 11.04
N SER A 183 -58.42 16.80 10.71
CA SER A 183 -57.14 16.90 10.01
C SER A 183 -55.97 16.28 10.79
N LEU A 184 -56.07 16.27 12.13
CA LEU A 184 -55.07 15.70 13.03
C LEU A 184 -55.00 14.17 12.93
N SER A 185 -56.13 13.47 13.01
CA SER A 185 -56.13 11.99 12.93
C SER A 185 -55.71 11.51 11.53
N ALA A 186 -56.01 12.28 10.48
CA ALA A 186 -55.54 12.01 9.13
C ALA A 186 -54.00 12.11 8.98
N SER A 187 -53.38 13.11 9.62
CA SER A 187 -51.92 13.30 9.63
C SER A 187 -51.23 12.23 10.48
N LEU A 188 -51.81 11.92 11.66
CA LEU A 188 -51.30 10.89 12.57
C LEU A 188 -51.32 9.50 11.94
N ALA A 189 -52.42 9.12 11.27
CA ALA A 189 -52.49 7.87 10.51
C ALA A 189 -51.44 7.81 9.38
N GLY A 190 -51.11 8.94 8.76
CA GLY A 190 -50.02 9.04 7.79
C GLY A 190 -48.66 8.68 8.38
N MET A 191 -48.31 9.24 9.54
CA MET A 191 -47.04 8.99 10.22
C MET A 191 -46.95 7.58 10.80
N LEU A 192 -48.06 7.05 11.36
CA LEU A 192 -48.10 5.67 11.85
C LEU A 192 -47.89 4.66 10.71
N ARG A 193 -48.36 4.95 9.50
CA ARG A 193 -48.09 4.08 8.33
C ARG A 193 -46.62 4.06 7.92
N VAL A 194 -45.92 5.19 8.02
CA VAL A 194 -44.47 5.24 7.81
C VAL A 194 -43.75 4.36 8.84
N LEU A 195 -44.17 4.43 10.10
CA LEU A 195 -43.64 3.58 11.18
C LEU A 195 -43.90 2.09 10.93
N VAL A 196 -45.11 1.71 10.49
CA VAL A 196 -45.45 0.33 10.08
C VAL A 196 -44.51 -0.16 8.97
N MET A 197 -44.31 0.64 7.92
CA MET A 197 -43.44 0.27 6.79
C MET A 197 -41.99 0.11 7.22
N CYS A 198 -41.48 0.98 8.10
CA CYS A 198 -40.13 0.86 8.65
C CYS A 198 -39.98 -0.39 9.52
N ALA A 199 -41.00 -0.73 10.32
CA ALA A 199 -40.98 -1.93 11.17
C ALA A 199 -41.04 -3.23 10.33
N LEU A 200 -41.83 -3.25 9.25
CA LEU A 200 -41.82 -4.37 8.29
C LEU A 200 -40.49 -4.48 7.54
N ALA A 201 -39.89 -3.36 7.15
CA ALA A 201 -38.58 -3.34 6.50
C ALA A 201 -37.47 -3.86 7.44
N ALA A 202 -37.52 -3.50 8.73
CA ALA A 202 -36.64 -4.04 9.76
C ALA A 202 -36.79 -5.57 9.91
N ALA A 203 -38.03 -6.07 9.96
CA ALA A 203 -38.29 -7.51 10.03
C ALA A 203 -37.80 -8.26 8.77
N LEU A 204 -38.01 -7.69 7.58
CA LEU A 204 -37.52 -8.24 6.33
C LEU A 204 -35.98 -8.27 6.29
N SER A 205 -35.33 -7.20 6.74
CA SER A 205 -33.87 -7.14 6.83
C SER A 205 -33.31 -8.18 7.79
N ALA A 206 -33.98 -8.41 8.93
CA ALA A 206 -33.58 -9.46 9.88
C ALA A 206 -33.75 -10.85 9.26
N ALA A 207 -34.85 -11.11 8.56
CA ALA A 207 -35.08 -12.38 7.86
C ALA A 207 -34.06 -12.63 6.74
N TRP A 208 -33.73 -11.59 5.97
CA TRP A 208 -32.72 -11.65 4.92
C TRP A 208 -31.33 -11.95 5.48
N PHE A 209 -30.96 -11.31 6.60
CA PHE A 209 -29.68 -11.55 7.27
C PHE A 209 -29.56 -12.99 7.76
N VAL A 210 -30.63 -13.57 8.31
CA VAL A 210 -30.66 -14.97 8.76
C VAL A 210 -30.49 -15.95 7.59
N TYR A 211 -31.03 -15.64 6.41
CA TYR A 211 -31.00 -16.55 5.25
C TYR A 211 -29.73 -16.43 4.39
N LEU A 212 -29.26 -15.20 4.13
CA LEU A 212 -28.16 -14.91 3.19
C LEU A 212 -26.86 -14.46 3.87
N HIS A 213 -26.85 -14.27 5.20
CA HIS A 213 -25.69 -13.79 5.97
C HIS A 213 -25.11 -12.45 5.48
N THR A 214 -25.92 -11.66 4.79
CA THR A 214 -25.56 -10.34 4.27
C THR A 214 -26.54 -9.29 4.79
N ALA A 215 -26.04 -8.13 5.22
CA ALA A 215 -26.88 -7.00 5.61
C ALA A 215 -27.49 -6.31 4.38
N LEU A 216 -28.75 -5.86 4.49
CA LEU A 216 -29.47 -5.21 3.39
C LEU A 216 -29.33 -3.69 3.49
N ASP A 217 -28.08 -3.22 3.34
CA ASP A 217 -27.69 -1.83 3.60
C ASP A 217 -28.57 -0.81 2.86
N LEU A 218 -28.85 -1.04 1.59
CA LEU A 218 -29.63 -0.12 0.76
C LEU A 218 -31.02 0.17 1.37
N LEU A 219 -31.68 -0.83 1.94
CA LEU A 219 -33.02 -0.68 2.54
C LEU A 219 -32.98 0.17 3.81
N VAL A 220 -31.95 0.02 4.64
CA VAL A 220 -31.72 0.86 5.83
C VAL A 220 -31.50 2.32 5.43
N HIS A 221 -30.61 2.57 4.47
CA HIS A 221 -30.31 3.92 4.00
C HIS A 221 -31.54 4.60 3.40
N VAL A 222 -32.31 3.87 2.56
CA VAL A 222 -33.55 4.40 1.96
C VAL A 222 -34.57 4.74 3.04
N ALA A 223 -34.78 3.88 4.04
CA ALA A 223 -35.71 4.14 5.13
C ALA A 223 -35.28 5.31 6.03
N ALA A 224 -33.98 5.46 6.29
CA ALA A 224 -33.41 6.57 7.05
C ALA A 224 -33.58 7.91 6.32
N VAL A 225 -33.21 7.98 5.04
CA VAL A 225 -33.36 9.17 4.20
C VAL A 225 -34.84 9.56 4.07
N PHE A 226 -35.73 8.57 3.92
CA PHE A 226 -37.17 8.81 3.83
C PHE A 226 -37.73 9.46 5.11
N ASN A 227 -37.36 8.96 6.30
CA ASN A 227 -37.77 9.55 7.57
C ASN A 227 -37.17 10.95 7.80
N ALA A 228 -35.90 11.16 7.45
CA ALA A 228 -35.26 12.46 7.53
C ALA A 228 -35.94 13.48 6.61
N ALA A 229 -36.33 13.07 5.38
CA ALA A 229 -37.03 13.93 4.44
C ALA A 229 -38.42 14.34 4.96
N ILE A 230 -39.16 13.43 5.60
CA ILE A 230 -40.43 13.75 6.28
C ILE A 230 -40.21 14.77 7.40
N ALA A 231 -39.19 14.59 8.24
CA ALA A 231 -38.86 15.50 9.33
C ALA A 231 -38.53 16.91 8.82
N VAL A 232 -37.72 17.01 7.76
CA VAL A 232 -37.38 18.27 7.09
C VAL A 232 -38.63 18.93 6.50
N GLU A 233 -39.50 18.17 5.84
CA GLU A 233 -40.76 18.69 5.30
C GLU A 233 -41.64 19.30 6.41
N MET A 234 -41.78 18.60 7.54
CA MET A 234 -42.57 19.07 8.69
C MET A 234 -41.94 20.31 9.32
N MET A 235 -40.61 20.37 9.40
CA MET A 235 -39.89 21.53 9.91
C MET A 235 -40.08 22.76 9.00
N ILE A 236 -39.93 22.60 7.68
CA ILE A 236 -40.15 23.69 6.71
C ILE A 236 -41.58 24.21 6.81
N ARG A 237 -42.58 23.32 6.89
CA ARG A 237 -43.98 23.71 7.06
C ARG A 237 -44.22 24.43 8.39
N ALA A 238 -43.49 24.07 9.44
CA ALA A 238 -43.58 24.74 10.75
C ALA A 238 -43.04 26.16 10.68
N THR A 239 -41.92 26.33 9.99
CA THR A 239 -41.32 27.63 9.73
C THR A 239 -42.21 28.50 8.85
N LEU A 240 -42.80 27.95 7.77
CA LEU A 240 -43.71 28.70 6.90
C LEU A 240 -44.96 29.21 7.65
N LEU A 241 -45.47 28.42 8.59
CA LEU A 241 -46.58 28.81 9.47
C LEU A 241 -46.22 29.92 10.48
N TRP A 242 -44.94 30.18 10.71
CA TRP A 242 -44.46 31.29 11.54
C TRP A 242 -44.48 32.62 10.79
N PHE A 243 -44.14 32.61 9.50
CA PHE A 243 -44.09 33.80 8.65
C PHE A 243 -45.43 34.17 8.02
N PHE A 244 -46.28 33.19 7.74
CA PHE A 244 -47.56 33.38 7.04
C PHE A 244 -48.74 32.93 7.91
N ALA A 245 -49.39 33.89 8.57
CA ALA A 245 -50.57 33.64 9.40
C ALA A 245 -51.80 33.27 8.54
N PRO A 246 -52.67 32.36 9.00
CA PRO A 246 -53.88 31.97 8.27
C PRO A 246 -54.81 33.16 8.02
N SER A 247 -55.49 33.19 6.86
CA SER A 247 -56.54 34.15 6.56
C SER A 247 -57.77 33.91 7.46
N ALA A 248 -58.44 34.99 7.87
CA ALA A 248 -59.44 35.03 8.95
C ALA A 248 -60.77 34.26 8.68
N GLY A 249 -60.84 33.43 7.63
CA GLY A 249 -62.02 32.63 7.27
C GLY A 249 -61.78 31.13 7.11
N ALA A 250 -60.53 30.66 7.21
CA ALA A 250 -60.21 29.23 7.08
C ALA A 250 -60.24 28.55 8.45
N ASN A 251 -61.01 27.46 8.58
CA ASN A 251 -61.15 26.65 9.79
C ASN A 251 -59.81 26.48 10.53
N ALA A 252 -59.69 27.17 11.67
CA ALA A 252 -58.44 27.49 12.36
C ALA A 252 -57.74 26.30 13.09
N ALA A 253 -58.02 25.06 12.69
CA ALA A 253 -57.46 23.85 13.29
C ALA A 253 -56.98 22.82 12.25
N HIS A 254 -56.39 23.26 11.13
CA HIS A 254 -55.78 22.35 10.16
C HIS A 254 -54.32 22.03 10.52
N VAL A 255 -54.06 20.78 10.95
CA VAL A 255 -52.69 20.26 11.12
C VAL A 255 -52.11 19.91 9.75
N PRO A 256 -50.90 20.38 9.40
CA PRO A 256 -50.30 20.08 8.09
C PRO A 256 -50.04 18.58 7.93
N SER A 257 -50.43 18.02 6.79
CA SER A 257 -50.12 16.65 6.39
C SER A 257 -48.82 16.58 5.58
N SER A 258 -48.00 15.55 5.80
CA SER A 258 -46.79 15.30 4.99
C SER A 258 -47.13 14.79 3.58
N ILE A 259 -46.54 15.42 2.57
CA ILE A 259 -46.56 14.97 1.16
C ILE A 259 -45.78 13.68 1.04
N ILE A 260 -44.60 13.62 1.66
CA ILE A 260 -43.68 12.48 1.56
C ILE A 260 -44.32 11.23 2.19
N ALA A 261 -44.92 11.36 3.38
CA ALA A 261 -45.71 10.28 3.97
C ALA A 261 -46.98 9.96 3.15
N GLY A 262 -47.52 10.97 2.46
CA GLY A 262 -48.67 10.84 1.55
C GLY A 262 -48.39 9.98 0.31
N LEU A 263 -47.12 9.86 -0.13
CA LEU A 263 -46.72 9.01 -1.26
C LEU A 263 -46.99 7.52 -1.00
N LEU A 264 -47.07 7.10 0.27
CA LEU A 264 -47.40 5.73 0.66
C LEU A 264 -48.90 5.41 0.49
N ARG A 265 -49.75 6.38 0.14
CA ARG A 265 -51.17 6.14 -0.20
C ARG A 265 -51.30 5.86 -1.70
N TYR A 266 -51.69 4.63 -2.04
CA TYR A 266 -51.90 4.15 -3.42
C TYR A 266 -52.81 5.06 -4.30
N ARG A 267 -53.66 5.92 -3.71
CA ARG A 267 -54.74 6.63 -4.44
C ARG A 267 -54.66 8.16 -4.45
N ARG A 268 -53.63 8.81 -3.89
CA ARG A 268 -53.55 10.29 -3.89
C ARG A 268 -52.36 10.80 -4.71
N SER A 269 -52.63 11.66 -5.69
CA SER A 269 -51.57 12.42 -6.37
C SER A 269 -50.91 13.41 -5.40
N PRO A 270 -49.57 13.46 -5.27
CA PRO A 270 -48.88 14.34 -4.32
C PRO A 270 -49.17 15.84 -4.58
N LEU A 271 -49.48 16.20 -5.82
CA LEU A 271 -49.83 17.57 -6.20
C LEU A 271 -51.23 18.00 -5.73
N SER A 272 -52.16 17.07 -5.50
CA SER A 272 -53.52 17.46 -5.11
C SER A 272 -53.62 17.93 -3.66
N SER A 273 -52.74 17.45 -2.77
CA SER A 273 -52.67 17.95 -1.38
C SER A 273 -52.02 19.34 -1.34
N ILE A 274 -50.94 19.56 -2.09
CA ILE A 274 -50.31 20.88 -2.23
C ILE A 274 -51.28 21.87 -2.86
N GLY A 275 -51.94 21.49 -3.96
CA GLY A 275 -52.90 22.34 -4.64
C GLY A 275 -54.13 22.66 -3.78
N ALA A 276 -54.62 21.70 -2.99
CA ALA A 276 -55.71 21.95 -2.04
C ALA A 276 -55.29 22.89 -0.91
N GLU A 277 -54.09 22.72 -0.35
CA GLU A 277 -53.57 23.54 0.75
C GLU A 277 -53.18 24.95 0.30
N LEU A 278 -52.63 25.09 -0.91
CA LEU A 278 -52.28 26.39 -1.49
C LEU A 278 -53.53 27.17 -1.93
N HIS A 279 -54.56 26.47 -2.39
CA HIS A 279 -55.87 27.07 -2.68
C HIS A 279 -56.60 27.50 -1.40
N ASP A 280 -56.62 26.65 -0.37
CA ASP A 280 -57.29 26.93 0.91
C ASP A 280 -56.61 28.06 1.69
N ARG A 281 -55.27 28.18 1.62
CA ARG A 281 -54.51 29.24 2.33
C ARG A 281 -54.24 30.50 1.52
N TYR A 282 -54.00 30.39 0.22
CA TYR A 282 -53.54 31.50 -0.63
C TYR A 282 -54.44 31.75 -1.86
N GLY A 283 -55.49 30.95 -2.09
CA GLY A 283 -56.38 31.08 -3.24
C GLY A 283 -55.79 30.62 -4.59
N ILE A 284 -54.57 30.08 -4.60
CA ILE A 284 -53.85 29.71 -5.84
C ILE A 284 -54.28 28.32 -6.31
N ASP A 285 -55.00 28.24 -7.43
CA ASP A 285 -55.45 26.96 -8.01
C ASP A 285 -54.39 26.36 -8.94
N LEU A 286 -53.46 25.58 -8.37
CA LEU A 286 -52.44 24.86 -9.14
C LEU A 286 -53.03 23.72 -10.00
N ARG A 287 -54.30 23.35 -9.83
CA ARG A 287 -54.93 22.26 -10.59
C ARG A 287 -55.15 22.62 -12.05
N GLN A 288 -55.24 23.91 -12.39
CA GLN A 288 -55.49 24.38 -13.76
C GLN A 288 -54.24 24.39 -14.64
N ASN A 289 -53.05 24.25 -14.06
CA ASN A 289 -51.80 24.27 -14.82
C ASN A 289 -51.50 22.90 -15.46
N TRP A 290 -51.75 22.79 -16.76
CA TRP A 290 -51.50 21.58 -17.55
C TRP A 290 -50.02 21.16 -17.59
N VAL A 291 -49.09 22.12 -17.48
CA VAL A 291 -47.63 21.87 -17.51
C VAL A 291 -47.20 21.08 -16.28
N LEU A 292 -47.61 21.53 -15.09
CA LEU A 292 -47.25 20.91 -13.83
C LEU A 292 -47.79 19.47 -13.73
N ARG A 293 -49.02 19.26 -14.22
CA ARG A 293 -49.67 17.93 -14.27
C ARG A 293 -48.93 16.98 -15.20
N SER A 294 -48.50 17.47 -16.36
CA SER A 294 -47.76 16.68 -17.35
C SER A 294 -46.37 16.33 -16.86
N PHE A 295 -45.68 17.28 -16.23
CA PHE A 295 -44.35 17.08 -15.63
C PHE A 295 -44.38 15.97 -14.57
N VAL A 296 -45.30 16.02 -13.61
CA VAL A 296 -45.39 14.99 -12.55
C VAL A 296 -45.87 13.63 -13.07
N ARG A 297 -46.64 13.60 -14.16
CA ARG A 297 -47.03 12.34 -14.82
C ARG A 297 -45.86 11.67 -15.54
N LEU A 298 -44.98 12.45 -16.16
CA LEU A 298 -43.82 11.95 -16.92
C LEU A 298 -42.59 11.69 -16.05
N LEU A 299 -42.44 12.40 -14.92
CA LEU A 299 -41.31 12.26 -14.00
C LEU A 299 -41.00 10.81 -13.56
N PRO A 300 -41.96 9.97 -13.14
CA PRO A 300 -41.63 8.58 -12.80
C PRO A 300 -41.15 7.78 -14.01
N VAL A 301 -41.70 8.03 -15.20
CA VAL A 301 -41.27 7.35 -16.43
C VAL A 301 -39.86 7.78 -16.83
N THR A 302 -39.54 9.08 -16.74
CA THR A 302 -38.20 9.58 -17.05
C THR A 302 -37.17 9.12 -16.03
N VAL A 303 -37.51 9.07 -14.74
CA VAL A 303 -36.63 8.52 -13.70
C VAL A 303 -36.39 7.02 -13.93
N VAL A 304 -37.44 6.24 -14.21
CA VAL A 304 -37.29 4.81 -14.54
C VAL A 304 -36.45 4.62 -15.81
N ALA A 305 -36.68 5.42 -16.85
CA ALA A 305 -35.88 5.38 -18.08
C ALA A 305 -34.41 5.75 -17.81
N MET A 306 -34.14 6.76 -16.98
CA MET A 306 -32.79 7.17 -16.60
C MET A 306 -32.09 6.07 -15.79
N VAL A 307 -32.79 5.43 -14.84
CA VAL A 307 -32.26 4.28 -14.08
C VAL A 307 -32.00 3.09 -15.01
N ALA A 308 -32.89 2.80 -15.95
CA ALA A 308 -32.69 1.74 -16.94
C ALA A 308 -31.51 2.03 -17.86
N CYS A 309 -31.33 3.27 -18.31
CA CYS A 309 -30.16 3.69 -19.08
C CYS A 309 -28.87 3.58 -18.26
N ALA A 310 -28.86 4.03 -17.01
CA ALA A 310 -27.71 3.90 -16.12
C ALA A 310 -27.36 2.42 -15.88
N TRP A 311 -28.38 1.58 -15.71
CA TRP A 311 -28.23 0.13 -15.58
C TRP A 311 -27.64 -0.50 -16.85
N LEU A 312 -28.12 -0.13 -18.03
CA LEU A 312 -27.56 -0.58 -19.31
C LEU A 312 -26.13 -0.08 -19.50
N LEU A 313 -25.77 1.11 -19.03
CA LEU A 313 -24.41 1.64 -19.12
C LEU A 313 -23.41 0.81 -18.32
N THR A 314 -23.85 0.08 -17.28
CA THR A 314 -23.00 -0.89 -16.57
C THR A 314 -22.55 -2.08 -17.44
N SER A 315 -23.17 -2.28 -18.60
CA SER A 315 -22.74 -3.31 -19.56
C SER A 315 -21.47 -2.94 -20.33
N VAL A 316 -21.13 -1.64 -20.38
CA VAL A 316 -20.00 -1.14 -21.17
C VAL A 316 -18.76 -1.10 -20.30
N VAL A 317 -17.71 -1.81 -20.72
CA VAL A 317 -16.42 -1.86 -20.01
C VAL A 317 -15.32 -1.42 -20.95
N VAL A 318 -14.50 -0.46 -20.52
CA VAL A 318 -13.33 0.01 -21.25
C VAL A 318 -12.08 -0.45 -20.51
N LEU A 319 -11.18 -1.14 -21.23
CA LEU A 319 -9.94 -1.66 -20.71
C LEU A 319 -8.74 -0.90 -21.29
N GLY A 320 -7.84 -0.45 -20.43
CA GLY A 320 -6.60 0.23 -20.83
C GLY A 320 -5.56 -0.73 -21.46
N PRO A 321 -4.47 -0.20 -22.04
CA PRO A 321 -3.45 -1.01 -22.73
C PRO A 321 -2.76 -2.05 -21.86
N SER A 322 -2.52 -1.71 -20.59
CA SER A 322 -1.90 -2.60 -19.57
C SER A 322 -2.94 -3.44 -18.82
N GLN A 323 -4.21 -3.39 -19.20
CA GLN A 323 -5.29 -4.05 -18.50
C GLN A 323 -5.95 -5.12 -19.36
N ARG A 324 -6.26 -6.23 -18.72
CA ARG A 324 -7.07 -7.32 -19.23
C ARG A 324 -8.26 -7.53 -18.30
N ALA A 325 -9.32 -8.19 -18.76
CA ALA A 325 -10.37 -8.59 -17.84
C ALA A 325 -10.86 -10.00 -18.07
N VAL A 326 -11.11 -10.73 -16.99
CA VAL A 326 -11.83 -11.99 -17.03
C VAL A 326 -13.31 -11.69 -16.86
N TYR A 327 -14.09 -12.03 -17.88
CA TYR A 327 -15.52 -11.78 -17.92
C TYR A 327 -16.31 -12.95 -17.30
N GLU A 328 -17.02 -12.65 -16.22
CA GLU A 328 -17.91 -13.55 -15.49
C GLU A 328 -19.36 -13.35 -15.96
N ARG A 329 -20.04 -14.45 -16.29
CA ARG A 329 -21.49 -14.50 -16.52
C ARG A 329 -22.12 -15.35 -15.44
N PHE A 330 -23.03 -14.77 -14.64
CA PHE A 330 -23.63 -15.43 -13.48
C PHE A 330 -22.58 -16.07 -12.54
N GLY A 331 -21.40 -15.44 -12.42
CA GLY A 331 -20.28 -15.93 -11.60
C GLY A 331 -19.39 -16.98 -12.28
N ALA A 332 -19.75 -17.52 -13.44
CA ALA A 332 -18.88 -18.43 -14.19
C ALA A 332 -17.93 -17.62 -15.11
N PRO A 333 -16.61 -17.86 -15.09
CA PRO A 333 -15.72 -17.22 -16.03
C PRO A 333 -15.98 -17.77 -17.43
N VAL A 334 -16.25 -16.91 -18.41
CA VAL A 334 -16.55 -17.33 -19.80
C VAL A 334 -15.40 -16.98 -20.74
N ALA A 335 -15.01 -15.71 -20.79
CA ALA A 335 -14.03 -15.19 -21.73
C ALA A 335 -13.02 -14.28 -21.04
N VAL A 336 -11.86 -14.08 -21.68
CA VAL A 336 -10.86 -13.09 -21.26
C VAL A 336 -10.80 -12.01 -22.34
N TRP A 337 -11.09 -10.78 -21.95
CA TRP A 337 -11.16 -9.64 -22.85
C TRP A 337 -9.81 -8.93 -22.95
N PRO A 338 -9.29 -8.69 -24.18
CA PRO A 338 -8.08 -7.90 -24.39
C PRO A 338 -8.33 -6.39 -24.16
N PRO A 339 -7.29 -5.55 -24.15
CA PRO A 339 -7.43 -4.09 -24.12
C PRO A 339 -8.43 -3.58 -25.19
N GLY A 340 -9.34 -2.68 -24.82
CA GLY A 340 -10.36 -2.15 -25.73
C GLY A 340 -11.74 -1.96 -25.09
N LEU A 341 -12.73 -1.66 -25.94
CA LEU A 341 -14.13 -1.48 -25.58
C LEU A 341 -14.88 -2.82 -25.69
N HIS A 342 -15.54 -3.24 -24.62
CA HIS A 342 -16.31 -4.47 -24.56
C HIS A 342 -17.73 -4.23 -24.05
N PHE A 343 -18.67 -5.05 -24.55
CA PHE A 343 -20.07 -5.05 -24.15
C PHE A 343 -20.42 -6.38 -23.49
N GLY A 344 -20.82 -6.32 -22.22
CA GLY A 344 -21.27 -7.46 -21.43
C GLY A 344 -22.77 -7.43 -21.14
N MET A 345 -23.21 -8.31 -20.25
CA MET A 345 -24.52 -8.17 -19.59
C MET A 345 -24.43 -7.13 -18.48
N PRO A 346 -25.48 -6.33 -18.25
CA PRO A 346 -25.51 -5.38 -17.15
C PRO A 346 -25.44 -6.11 -15.80
N TRP A 347 -24.89 -5.44 -14.79
CA TRP A 347 -24.81 -5.96 -13.43
C TRP A 347 -26.22 -6.28 -12.91
N PRO A 348 -26.51 -7.42 -12.26
CA PRO A 348 -25.58 -8.38 -11.66
C PRO A 348 -25.26 -9.60 -12.55
N PHE A 349 -25.78 -9.66 -13.79
CA PHE A 349 -25.67 -10.85 -14.63
C PHE A 349 -24.27 -11.01 -15.25
N GLY A 350 -23.56 -9.91 -15.45
CA GLY A 350 -22.19 -9.86 -15.93
C GLY A 350 -21.29 -9.08 -14.98
N LYS A 351 -20.04 -9.53 -14.83
CA LYS A 351 -18.99 -8.80 -14.11
C LYS A 351 -17.66 -8.96 -14.84
N ALA A 352 -16.96 -7.86 -15.09
CA ALA A 352 -15.60 -7.89 -15.61
C ALA A 352 -14.61 -7.73 -14.44
N ARG A 353 -13.75 -8.71 -14.23
CA ARG A 353 -12.68 -8.67 -13.23
C ARG A 353 -11.39 -8.27 -13.90
N LEU A 354 -10.85 -7.12 -13.53
CA LEU A 354 -9.61 -6.59 -14.07
C LEU A 354 -8.42 -7.45 -13.62
N VAL A 355 -7.48 -7.68 -14.53
CA VAL A 355 -6.21 -8.39 -14.34
C VAL A 355 -5.17 -7.64 -15.16
N ASP A 356 -3.92 -7.59 -14.71
CA ASP A 356 -2.87 -6.92 -15.47
C ASP A 356 -2.54 -7.66 -16.76
N ASN A 357 -2.15 -6.91 -17.79
CA ASN A 357 -1.75 -7.41 -19.10
C ASN A 357 -0.22 -7.33 -19.26
N GLY A 358 0.51 -8.19 -18.55
CA GLY A 358 1.97 -8.25 -18.64
C GLY A 358 2.69 -7.07 -17.98
N ALA A 359 2.04 -6.34 -17.08
CA ALA A 359 2.69 -5.34 -16.25
C ALA A 359 3.74 -6.01 -15.35
N VAL A 360 4.92 -5.41 -15.25
CA VAL A 360 6.01 -5.93 -14.43
C VAL A 360 5.90 -5.33 -13.03
N HIS A 361 5.79 -6.20 -12.04
CA HIS A 361 5.78 -5.89 -10.63
C HIS A 361 7.13 -6.23 -10.02
N GLN A 362 7.66 -5.31 -9.22
CA GLN A 362 8.93 -5.48 -8.53
C GLN A 362 8.65 -5.81 -7.07
N LEU A 363 9.28 -6.88 -6.59
CA LEU A 363 9.09 -7.43 -5.26
C LEU A 363 10.43 -7.60 -4.57
N ILE A 364 10.54 -7.10 -3.34
CA ILE A 364 11.69 -7.41 -2.48
C ILE A 364 11.40 -8.74 -1.79
N VAL A 365 12.25 -9.74 -2.01
CA VAL A 365 11.98 -11.12 -1.56
C VAL A 365 12.06 -11.23 -0.04
N SER A 366 12.93 -10.43 0.56
CA SER A 366 13.31 -10.55 1.96
C SER A 366 12.81 -9.32 2.72
N GLY A 367 11.62 -9.44 3.30
CA GLY A 367 10.96 -8.42 4.11
C GLY A 367 9.61 -8.94 4.58
N GLY A 368 9.28 -8.76 5.86
CA GLY A 368 7.92 -8.99 6.35
C GLY A 368 6.92 -8.10 5.59
N ALA A 369 5.64 -8.48 5.56
CA ALA A 369 4.61 -7.64 4.92
C ALA A 369 4.65 -6.19 5.45
N ASP A 370 5.05 -6.00 6.71
CA ASP A 370 5.19 -4.71 7.39
C ASP A 370 6.53 -3.97 7.12
N ASP A 371 7.57 -4.66 6.63
CA ASP A 371 8.92 -4.08 6.39
C ASP A 371 9.12 -3.61 4.94
N SER A 372 8.12 -3.82 4.08
CA SER A 372 8.21 -3.59 2.63
C SER A 372 8.28 -2.10 2.21
N SER A 373 8.39 -1.17 3.16
CA SER A 373 8.33 0.27 2.89
C SER A 373 9.28 1.14 3.74
N VAL A 374 10.51 0.70 4.02
CA VAL A 374 11.56 1.69 4.30
C VAL A 374 11.94 2.31 2.95
N ALA A 375 11.15 3.28 2.50
CA ALA A 375 11.52 4.11 1.37
C ALA A 375 12.89 4.72 1.64
N ALA A 376 13.80 4.64 0.66
CA ALA A 376 15.09 5.29 0.76
C ALA A 376 14.88 6.76 1.17
N PRO A 377 15.66 7.30 2.13
CA PRO A 377 15.46 8.67 2.60
C PRO A 377 15.47 9.63 1.42
N SER A 378 14.44 10.47 1.30
CA SER A 378 14.32 11.41 0.18
C SER A 378 15.41 12.47 0.28
N THR A 379 16.45 12.36 -0.56
CA THR A 379 17.49 13.38 -0.67
C THR A 379 17.24 14.31 -1.86
N PRO A 380 17.63 15.59 -1.76
CA PRO A 380 17.69 16.49 -2.91
C PRO A 380 18.55 15.87 -4.01
N ALA A 381 18.16 16.06 -5.28
CA ALA A 381 18.88 15.51 -6.43
C ALA A 381 20.36 15.93 -6.49
N ASP A 382 20.69 17.12 -5.97
CA ASP A 382 22.04 17.69 -5.93
C ASP A 382 22.76 17.46 -4.59
N GLY A 383 22.14 16.72 -3.65
CA GLY A 383 22.73 16.42 -2.35
C GLY A 383 23.80 15.32 -2.42
N PRO A 384 24.68 15.21 -1.42
CA PRO A 384 25.57 14.05 -1.31
C PRO A 384 24.72 12.77 -1.16
N THR A 385 25.14 11.69 -1.82
CA THR A 385 24.47 10.39 -1.71
C THR A 385 24.43 9.95 -0.25
N PRO A 386 23.26 9.57 0.30
CA PRO A 386 23.14 9.00 1.63
C PRO A 386 24.13 7.86 1.85
N GLU A 387 24.82 7.87 2.99
CA GLU A 387 25.75 6.79 3.32
C GLU A 387 25.04 5.43 3.42
N GLN A 388 23.75 5.39 3.76
CA GLN A 388 22.98 4.14 3.78
C GLN A 388 22.79 3.48 2.40
N LEU A 389 23.00 4.23 1.31
CA LEU A 389 22.95 3.71 -0.05
C LEU A 389 24.34 3.27 -0.56
N ASN A 390 25.41 3.52 0.19
CA ASN A 390 26.73 3.00 -0.14
C ASN A 390 26.71 1.48 0.04
N ARG A 391 27.01 0.73 -1.03
CA ARG A 391 26.98 -0.74 -1.07
C ARG A 391 28.23 -1.40 -0.45
N LEU A 392 28.76 -0.83 0.62
CA LEU A 392 29.94 -1.35 1.31
C LEU A 392 29.52 -2.35 2.39
N TRP A 393 30.29 -3.43 2.56
CA TRP A 393 29.94 -4.54 3.46
C TRP A 393 29.87 -4.15 4.95
N ASP A 394 30.47 -3.03 5.34
CA ASP A 394 30.48 -2.50 6.69
C ASP A 394 29.25 -1.61 7.00
N VAL A 395 28.43 -1.27 5.99
CA VAL A 395 27.19 -0.50 6.14
C VAL A 395 26.00 -1.44 5.96
N GLN A 396 24.99 -1.30 6.83
CA GLN A 396 23.73 -2.00 6.69
C GLN A 396 22.85 -1.32 5.62
N HIS A 397 22.40 -2.07 4.63
CA HIS A 397 21.52 -1.55 3.57
C HIS A 397 20.03 -1.70 3.92
N PRO A 398 19.14 -0.77 3.53
CA PRO A 398 17.72 -0.79 3.94
C PRO A 398 16.91 -2.00 3.48
N TRP A 399 17.36 -2.70 2.44
CA TRP A 399 16.66 -3.85 1.84
C TRP A 399 17.41 -5.17 2.05
N GLU A 400 18.47 -5.16 2.86
CA GLU A 400 19.18 -6.37 3.21
C GLU A 400 18.37 -7.19 4.22
N THR A 401 18.43 -8.51 4.10
CA THR A 401 17.90 -9.41 5.13
C THR A 401 18.95 -10.41 5.55
N SER A 402 19.03 -10.62 6.86
CA SER A 402 19.86 -11.67 7.44
C SER A 402 19.24 -13.04 7.19
N GLN A 403 19.93 -13.86 6.40
CA GLN A 403 19.57 -15.23 6.12
C GLN A 403 20.63 -16.19 6.69
N VAL A 404 20.19 -17.39 7.03
CA VAL A 404 21.07 -18.43 7.56
C VAL A 404 21.54 -19.32 6.41
N ILE A 405 22.84 -19.49 6.31
CA ILE A 405 23.49 -20.51 5.51
C ILE A 405 23.74 -21.72 6.40
N ALA A 406 23.25 -22.89 5.98
CA ALA A 406 23.45 -24.17 6.64
C ALA A 406 24.11 -25.17 5.68
N GLY A 407 25.21 -24.73 5.05
CA GLY A 407 25.96 -25.55 4.10
C GLY A 407 26.83 -26.58 4.82
N ALA A 408 26.84 -27.82 4.30
CA ALA A 408 27.77 -28.85 4.72
C ALA A 408 29.00 -28.84 3.80
N THR A 409 30.20 -28.74 4.38
CA THR A 409 31.47 -28.94 3.65
C THR A 409 32.08 -30.25 4.14
N GLY A 410 31.96 -31.32 3.37
CA GLY A 410 32.40 -32.65 3.82
C GLY A 410 31.59 -33.15 5.01
N GLU A 411 32.25 -33.49 6.12
CA GLU A 411 31.59 -33.96 7.36
C GLU A 411 31.22 -32.83 8.34
N GLN A 412 31.59 -31.58 8.06
CA GLN A 412 31.32 -30.45 8.95
C GLN A 412 30.11 -29.64 8.46
N GLN A 413 29.08 -29.55 9.30
CA GLN A 413 27.99 -28.59 9.12
C GLN A 413 28.48 -27.21 9.54
N SER A 414 28.43 -26.25 8.61
CA SER A 414 28.74 -24.85 8.90
C SER A 414 27.45 -24.04 8.97
N PHE A 415 27.25 -23.35 10.09
CA PHE A 415 26.16 -22.39 10.25
C PHE A 415 26.74 -20.99 10.19
N GLN A 416 26.34 -20.23 9.19
CA GLN A 416 26.78 -18.87 8.98
C GLN A 416 25.56 -17.98 8.73
N ILE A 417 25.69 -16.70 9.04
CA ILE A 417 24.66 -15.70 8.76
C ILE A 417 25.21 -14.80 7.67
N VAL A 418 24.38 -14.50 6.68
CA VAL A 418 24.68 -13.56 5.60
C VAL A 418 23.56 -12.57 5.45
N ASN A 419 23.92 -11.34 5.07
CA ASN A 419 22.97 -10.36 4.60
C ASN A 419 22.91 -10.48 3.08
N ALA A 420 21.70 -10.63 2.56
CA ALA A 420 21.45 -10.72 1.13
C ALA A 420 20.36 -9.72 0.71
N ASP A 421 20.62 -9.01 -0.37
CA ASP A 421 19.64 -8.15 -1.04
C ASP A 421 19.17 -8.85 -2.32
N VAL A 422 17.90 -9.28 -2.31
CA VAL A 422 17.29 -10.06 -3.38
C VAL A 422 15.98 -9.44 -3.80
N ARG A 423 15.90 -9.15 -5.10
CA ARG A 423 14.75 -8.57 -5.76
C ARG A 423 14.23 -9.50 -6.84
N LEU A 424 12.93 -9.51 -7.01
CA LEU A 424 12.24 -10.35 -7.98
C LEU A 424 11.27 -9.50 -8.79
N ASP A 425 11.41 -9.57 -10.11
CA ASP A 425 10.53 -8.91 -11.06
C ASP A 425 9.63 -9.99 -11.69
N TYR A 426 8.31 -9.86 -11.52
CA TYR A 426 7.31 -10.79 -12.05
C TYR A 426 6.24 -10.07 -12.84
N ARG A 427 5.49 -10.81 -13.66
CA ARG A 427 4.35 -10.28 -14.43
C ARG A 427 3.23 -11.30 -14.53
N GLU A 428 2.02 -10.81 -14.75
CA GLU A 428 0.80 -11.61 -14.80
C GLU A 428 0.05 -11.43 -16.13
N GLY A 429 -0.82 -12.40 -16.46
CA GLY A 429 -1.87 -12.20 -17.45
C GLY A 429 -1.46 -12.11 -18.93
N LEU A 430 -0.25 -12.56 -19.30
CA LEU A 430 0.20 -12.59 -20.71
C LEU A 430 -0.72 -13.39 -21.64
N SER A 431 -1.26 -14.50 -21.13
CA SER A 431 -2.16 -15.37 -21.87
C SER A 431 -3.52 -15.44 -21.18
N ASP A 432 -4.54 -15.85 -21.95
CA ASP A 432 -5.91 -16.01 -21.46
C ASP A 432 -6.00 -17.02 -20.32
N THR A 433 -5.17 -18.07 -20.38
CA THR A 433 -5.07 -19.09 -19.33
C THR A 433 -4.38 -18.54 -18.09
N ALA A 434 -3.30 -17.79 -18.26
CA ALA A 434 -2.57 -17.14 -17.18
C ALA A 434 -3.43 -16.11 -16.44
N ALA A 435 -4.18 -15.26 -17.16
CA ALA A 435 -5.06 -14.25 -16.56
C ALA A 435 -6.17 -14.87 -15.70
N ARG A 436 -6.74 -16.00 -16.16
CA ARG A 436 -7.71 -16.77 -15.35
C ARG A 436 -7.07 -17.43 -14.14
N ALA A 437 -5.89 -18.02 -14.34
CA ALA A 437 -5.16 -18.68 -13.26
C ALA A 437 -4.80 -17.70 -12.14
N ALA A 438 -4.24 -16.53 -12.49
CA ALA A 438 -3.86 -15.50 -11.52
C ALA A 438 -5.06 -15.02 -10.69
N LEU A 439 -6.21 -14.81 -11.33
CA LEU A 439 -7.41 -14.30 -10.67
C LEU A 439 -8.12 -15.33 -9.76
N TYR A 440 -8.14 -16.62 -10.14
CA TYR A 440 -8.94 -17.64 -9.42
C TYR A 440 -8.13 -18.61 -8.57
N ARG A 441 -6.82 -18.74 -8.80
CA ARG A 441 -5.96 -19.66 -8.04
C ARG A 441 -5.14 -18.97 -6.97
N SER A 442 -5.05 -17.64 -7.02
CA SER A 442 -4.41 -16.84 -6.00
C SER A 442 -5.40 -15.81 -5.44
N VAL A 443 -5.45 -15.69 -4.11
CA VAL A 443 -6.21 -14.61 -3.44
C VAL A 443 -5.38 -13.32 -3.41
N ASP A 444 -4.07 -13.48 -3.16
CA ASP A 444 -3.09 -12.40 -3.11
C ASP A 444 -1.80 -12.89 -3.81
N PRO A 445 -1.62 -12.54 -5.10
CA PRO A 445 -0.46 -12.95 -5.88
C PRO A 445 0.87 -12.46 -5.29
N GLU A 446 0.91 -11.24 -4.76
CA GLU A 446 2.13 -10.63 -4.27
C GLU A 446 2.69 -11.41 -3.06
N SER A 447 1.87 -11.69 -2.05
CA SER A 447 2.31 -12.46 -0.88
C SER A 447 2.65 -13.91 -1.22
N THR A 448 1.97 -14.50 -2.20
CA THR A 448 2.25 -15.85 -2.70
C THR A 448 3.62 -15.91 -3.36
N VAL A 449 3.90 -14.99 -4.30
CA VAL A 449 5.19 -14.89 -4.97
C VAL A 449 6.29 -14.60 -3.95
N ARG A 450 6.06 -13.69 -3.00
CA ARG A 450 7.01 -13.36 -1.92
C ARG A 450 7.38 -14.58 -1.09
N SER A 451 6.38 -15.33 -0.65
CA SER A 451 6.57 -16.51 0.21
C SER A 451 7.34 -17.61 -0.52
N ILE A 452 7.03 -17.84 -1.79
CA ILE A 452 7.72 -18.83 -2.62
C ILE A 452 9.15 -18.36 -2.90
N ALA A 453 9.34 -17.11 -3.30
CA ALA A 453 10.65 -16.54 -3.56
C ALA A 453 11.54 -16.61 -2.33
N ASN A 454 11.03 -16.22 -1.16
CA ASN A 454 11.78 -16.26 0.09
C ASN A 454 12.18 -17.70 0.44
N ARG A 455 11.25 -18.64 0.33
CA ARG A 455 11.54 -20.07 0.54
C ARG A 455 12.64 -20.57 -0.40
N GLU A 456 12.58 -20.27 -1.68
CA GLU A 456 13.56 -20.75 -2.67
C GLU A 456 14.92 -20.06 -2.50
N VAL A 457 14.96 -18.77 -2.15
CA VAL A 457 16.21 -18.07 -1.80
C VAL A 457 16.83 -18.69 -0.56
N VAL A 458 16.07 -18.88 0.52
CA VAL A 458 16.56 -19.52 1.75
C VAL A 458 17.05 -20.94 1.46
N HIS A 459 16.31 -21.72 0.66
CA HIS A 459 16.72 -23.06 0.27
C HIS A 459 18.02 -23.07 -0.55
N TYR A 460 18.17 -22.11 -1.47
CA TYR A 460 19.38 -21.93 -2.24
C TYR A 460 20.58 -21.56 -1.36
N LEU A 461 20.44 -20.56 -0.48
CA LEU A 461 21.52 -20.17 0.44
C LEU A 461 21.87 -21.27 1.43
N ALA A 462 20.88 -21.99 1.96
CA ALA A 462 21.11 -23.09 2.89
C ALA A 462 21.83 -24.29 2.27
N SER A 463 21.76 -24.46 0.95
CA SER A 463 22.44 -25.56 0.23
C SER A 463 23.85 -25.22 -0.26
N HIS A 464 24.33 -24.00 -0.04
CA HIS A 464 25.66 -23.54 -0.45
C HIS A 464 26.51 -23.12 0.75
N THR A 465 27.82 -22.99 0.55
CA THR A 465 28.73 -22.39 1.53
C THR A 465 28.92 -20.91 1.21
N LEU A 466 29.26 -20.07 2.20
CA LEU A 466 29.54 -18.66 1.96
C LEU A 466 30.64 -18.47 0.91
N GLN A 467 31.73 -19.25 0.98
CA GLN A 467 32.81 -19.18 0.00
C GLN A 467 32.30 -19.47 -1.42
N ALA A 468 31.48 -20.50 -1.61
CA ALA A 468 30.89 -20.80 -2.90
C ALA A 468 29.99 -19.66 -3.41
N LEU A 469 29.23 -19.00 -2.53
CA LEU A 469 28.39 -17.86 -2.91
C LEU A 469 29.20 -16.61 -3.30
N LEU A 470 30.34 -16.38 -2.65
CA LEU A 470 31.24 -15.27 -2.98
C LEU A 470 32.04 -15.51 -4.27
N GLU A 471 32.37 -16.78 -4.58
CA GLU A 471 33.07 -17.17 -5.81
C GLU A 471 32.11 -17.27 -7.02
N THR A 472 30.84 -17.62 -6.78
CA THR A 472 29.84 -17.75 -7.85
C THR A 472 29.36 -16.39 -8.33
N SER A 473 29.26 -16.20 -9.65
CA SER A 473 28.69 -14.98 -10.21
C SER A 473 27.22 -14.80 -9.78
N GLN A 474 26.87 -13.59 -9.36
CA GLN A 474 25.50 -13.23 -8.96
C GLN A 474 24.44 -13.58 -10.01
N THR A 475 24.79 -13.47 -11.30
CA THR A 475 23.90 -13.83 -12.43
C THR A 475 23.55 -15.31 -12.47
N ALA A 476 24.51 -16.21 -12.19
CA ALA A 476 24.28 -17.64 -12.14
C ALA A 476 23.42 -18.05 -10.93
N MET A 477 23.64 -17.41 -9.78
CA MET A 477 22.82 -17.59 -8.58
C MET A 477 21.38 -17.14 -8.84
N ALA A 478 21.22 -15.93 -9.37
CA ALA A 478 19.93 -15.35 -9.74
C ALA A 478 19.14 -16.22 -10.72
N GLU A 479 19.79 -16.74 -11.77
CA GLU A 479 19.13 -17.61 -12.75
C GLU A 479 18.71 -18.98 -12.14
N SER A 480 19.46 -19.48 -11.17
CA SER A 480 19.11 -20.71 -10.46
C SER A 480 17.89 -20.51 -9.56
N VAL A 481 17.85 -19.41 -8.80
CA VAL A 481 16.70 -19.00 -7.98
C VAL A 481 15.49 -18.72 -8.87
N ARG A 482 15.63 -17.97 -9.96
CA ARG A 482 14.54 -17.66 -10.92
C ARG A 482 13.88 -18.93 -11.44
N ARG A 483 14.67 -19.93 -11.87
CA ARG A 483 14.16 -21.23 -12.33
C ARG A 483 13.50 -22.02 -11.21
N ALA A 484 13.99 -21.93 -9.97
CA ALA A 484 13.37 -22.59 -8.83
C ALA A 484 12.00 -21.97 -8.50
N VAL A 485 11.92 -20.64 -8.41
CA VAL A 485 10.66 -19.92 -8.16
C VAL A 485 9.65 -20.16 -9.27
N GLN A 486 10.05 -20.08 -10.55
CA GLN A 486 9.15 -20.35 -11.67
C GLN A 486 8.58 -21.76 -11.59
N ARG A 487 9.40 -22.78 -11.29
CA ARG A 487 8.93 -24.17 -11.13
C ARG A 487 7.87 -24.31 -10.04
N GLN A 488 8.00 -23.61 -8.92
CA GLN A 488 6.99 -23.64 -7.86
C GLN A 488 5.69 -22.95 -8.28
N LEU A 489 5.78 -21.79 -8.94
CA LEU A 489 4.62 -21.07 -9.48
C LEU A 489 3.89 -21.89 -10.56
N ASP A 490 4.63 -22.61 -11.40
CA ASP A 490 4.09 -23.52 -12.41
C ASP A 490 3.38 -24.73 -11.78
N GLN A 491 3.90 -25.28 -10.68
CA GLN A 491 3.25 -26.37 -9.93
C GLN A 491 1.91 -25.95 -9.32
N LEU A 492 1.81 -24.71 -8.84
CA LEU A 492 0.54 -24.12 -8.41
C LEU A 492 -0.34 -23.73 -9.60
N ALA A 493 0.24 -23.74 -10.81
CA ALA A 493 -0.32 -23.22 -12.04
C ALA A 493 -0.96 -21.84 -11.80
N SER A 494 -0.17 -20.94 -11.19
CA SER A 494 -0.58 -19.60 -10.78
C SER A 494 -0.82 -18.66 -11.97
N GLY A 495 -0.25 -18.95 -13.14
CA GLY A 495 -0.29 -18.04 -14.28
C GLY A 495 0.64 -16.82 -14.14
N ILE A 496 1.59 -16.88 -13.20
CA ILE A 496 2.57 -15.83 -12.93
C ILE A 496 3.89 -16.21 -13.60
N GLU A 497 4.50 -15.27 -14.31
CA GLU A 497 5.82 -15.44 -14.91
C GLU A 497 6.86 -14.60 -14.18
N VAL A 498 7.97 -15.23 -13.78
CA VAL A 498 9.14 -14.56 -13.20
C VAL A 498 10.02 -14.06 -14.34
N VAL A 499 10.06 -12.74 -14.49
CA VAL A 499 10.86 -12.05 -15.52
C VAL A 499 12.33 -12.13 -15.17
N ALA A 500 12.68 -11.74 -13.93
CA ALA A 500 14.04 -11.73 -13.45
C ALA A 500 14.10 -11.91 -11.93
N VAL A 501 15.19 -12.50 -11.47
CA VAL A 501 15.64 -12.37 -10.09
C VAL A 501 16.96 -11.60 -10.15
N VAL A 502 17.14 -10.65 -9.25
CA VAL A 502 18.35 -9.84 -9.14
C VAL A 502 18.86 -10.01 -7.72
N ILE A 503 20.10 -10.48 -7.60
CA ILE A 503 20.81 -10.56 -6.33
C ILE A 503 21.84 -9.45 -6.37
N GLU A 504 21.60 -8.37 -5.62
CA GLU A 504 22.49 -7.20 -5.65
C GLU A 504 23.76 -7.47 -4.82
N SER A 505 23.61 -8.09 -3.66
CA SER A 505 24.72 -8.39 -2.76
C SER A 505 24.43 -9.63 -1.89
N VAL A 506 25.50 -10.34 -1.55
CA VAL A 506 25.53 -11.39 -0.52
C VAL A 506 26.85 -11.21 0.23
N HIS A 507 26.78 -10.87 1.50
CA HIS A 507 27.98 -10.65 2.33
C HIS A 507 27.73 -11.06 3.79
N PRO A 508 28.80 -11.27 4.58
CA PRO A 508 28.68 -11.37 6.03
C PRO A 508 27.99 -10.12 6.60
N PRO A 509 27.28 -10.23 7.73
CA PRO A 509 26.68 -9.07 8.39
C PRO A 509 27.76 -8.02 8.69
N SER A 510 27.38 -6.75 8.64
CA SER A 510 28.31 -5.60 8.79
C SER A 510 29.18 -5.68 10.03
N GLY A 511 28.62 -6.13 11.16
CA GLY A 511 29.36 -6.34 12.42
C GLY A 511 30.47 -7.41 12.36
N ALA A 512 30.47 -8.29 11.36
CA ALA A 512 31.47 -9.34 11.15
C ALA A 512 32.36 -9.10 9.93
N ALA A 513 32.06 -8.11 9.08
CA ALA A 513 32.76 -7.86 7.83
C ALA A 513 34.27 -7.62 8.04
N ALA A 514 34.64 -6.81 9.05
CA ALA A 514 36.04 -6.54 9.39
C ALA A 514 36.81 -7.83 9.77
N ALA A 515 36.20 -8.69 10.60
CA ALA A 515 36.81 -9.96 10.99
C ALA A 515 37.01 -10.91 9.79
N TYR A 516 36.04 -10.94 8.86
CA TYR A 516 36.18 -11.72 7.62
C TYR A 516 37.32 -11.19 6.73
N HIS A 517 37.41 -9.87 6.56
CA HIS A 517 38.51 -9.25 5.84
C HIS A 517 39.87 -9.56 6.48
N ASP A 518 39.95 -9.58 7.81
CA ASP A 518 41.18 -9.93 8.53
C ASP A 518 41.60 -11.39 8.30
N VAL A 519 40.66 -12.34 8.29
CA VAL A 519 40.94 -13.75 7.97
C VAL A 519 41.42 -13.89 6.53
N GLN A 520 40.76 -13.24 5.57
CA GLN A 520 41.18 -13.24 4.16
C GLN A 520 42.56 -12.62 4.00
N ALA A 521 42.82 -11.47 4.63
CA ALA A 521 44.11 -10.80 4.61
C ALA A 521 45.21 -11.67 5.24
N ALA A 522 44.92 -12.35 6.35
CA ALA A 522 45.85 -13.29 6.98
C ALA A 522 46.17 -14.47 6.05
N GLN A 523 45.17 -15.02 5.35
CA GLN A 523 45.37 -16.11 4.40
C GLN A 523 46.19 -15.68 3.18
N ILE A 524 45.92 -14.49 2.64
CA ILE A 524 46.73 -13.90 1.55
C ILE A 524 48.17 -13.68 2.03
N ARG A 525 48.37 -13.12 3.24
CA ARG A 525 49.72 -12.93 3.83
C ARG A 525 50.44 -14.25 4.03
N ALA A 526 49.75 -15.30 4.47
CA ALA A 526 50.34 -16.63 4.62
C ALA A 526 50.73 -17.24 3.27
N GLN A 527 49.91 -17.09 2.24
CA GLN A 527 50.28 -17.53 0.88
C GLN A 527 51.46 -16.72 0.32
N ALA A 528 51.47 -15.41 0.56
CA ALA A 528 52.56 -14.53 0.15
C ALA A 528 53.88 -14.90 0.85
N SER A 529 53.87 -15.21 2.15
CA SER A 529 55.08 -15.61 2.88
C SER A 529 55.64 -16.96 2.40
N VAL A 530 54.76 -17.91 2.06
CA VAL A 530 55.17 -19.18 1.43
C VAL A 530 55.78 -18.93 0.05
N ALA A 531 55.15 -18.09 -0.78
CA ALA A 531 55.68 -17.73 -2.09
C ALA A 531 57.04 -17.00 -2.00
N GLU A 532 57.20 -16.10 -1.04
CA GLU A 532 58.47 -15.41 -0.76
C GLU A 532 59.56 -16.40 -0.34
N ALA A 533 59.26 -17.33 0.56
CA ALA A 533 60.19 -18.38 0.97
C ALA A 533 60.61 -19.29 -0.20
N HIS A 534 59.67 -19.66 -1.09
CA HIS A 534 59.99 -20.37 -2.31
C HIS A 534 60.90 -19.56 -3.25
N GLY A 535 60.62 -18.26 -3.41
CA GLY A 535 61.47 -17.36 -4.19
C GLY A 535 62.90 -17.26 -3.64
N PHE A 536 63.04 -17.13 -2.31
CA PHE A 536 64.34 -17.12 -1.64
C PHE A 536 65.12 -18.42 -1.84
N ALA A 537 64.46 -19.58 -1.66
CA ALA A 537 65.08 -20.89 -1.87
C ALA A 537 65.52 -21.09 -3.33
N ALA A 538 64.68 -20.71 -4.29
CA ALA A 538 65.01 -20.75 -5.71
C ALA A 538 66.20 -19.85 -6.05
N GLY A 539 66.26 -18.64 -5.48
CA GLY A 539 67.38 -17.71 -5.63
C GLY A 539 68.69 -18.25 -5.05
N LEU A 540 68.64 -18.85 -3.85
CA LEU A 540 69.81 -19.46 -3.22
C LEU A 540 70.34 -20.63 -4.04
N LEU A 541 69.45 -21.52 -4.51
CA LEU A 541 69.81 -22.64 -5.37
C LEU A 541 70.40 -22.17 -6.70
N GLY A 542 69.78 -21.17 -7.34
CA GLY A 542 70.27 -20.59 -8.60
C GLY A 542 71.67 -19.98 -8.44
N ASN A 543 71.91 -19.21 -7.38
CA ASN A 543 73.22 -18.64 -7.07
C ASN A 543 74.27 -19.74 -6.81
N ALA A 544 73.92 -20.78 -6.03
CA ALA A 544 74.83 -21.89 -5.77
C ALA A 544 75.18 -22.67 -7.04
N GLN A 545 74.20 -22.92 -7.92
CA GLN A 545 74.42 -23.55 -9.22
C GLN A 545 75.30 -22.69 -10.13
N GLN A 546 75.05 -21.37 -10.19
CA GLN A 546 75.87 -20.44 -10.96
C GLN A 546 77.31 -20.42 -10.46
N GLN A 547 77.54 -20.38 -9.14
CA GLN A 547 78.88 -20.43 -8.56
C GLN A 547 79.60 -21.75 -8.85
N ALA A 548 78.90 -22.89 -8.75
CA ALA A 548 79.45 -24.19 -9.08
C ALA A 548 79.87 -24.28 -10.56
N LEU A 549 79.00 -23.84 -11.47
CA LEU A 549 79.28 -23.80 -12.90
C LEU A 549 80.45 -22.85 -13.22
N ALA A 550 80.49 -21.67 -12.62
CA ALA A 550 81.60 -20.73 -12.78
C ALA A 550 82.93 -21.31 -12.27
N GLY A 551 82.91 -22.01 -11.14
CA GLY A 551 84.09 -22.69 -10.60
C GLY A 551 84.61 -23.80 -11.53
N VAL A 552 83.72 -24.64 -12.07
CA VAL A 552 84.08 -25.68 -13.05
C VAL A 552 84.60 -25.06 -14.35
N ALA A 553 83.96 -24.01 -14.86
CA ALA A 553 84.41 -23.27 -16.04
C ALA A 553 85.80 -22.66 -15.83
N GLN A 554 86.07 -22.06 -14.67
CA GLN A 554 87.37 -21.47 -14.36
C GLN A 554 88.46 -22.54 -14.21
N ALA A 555 88.15 -23.68 -13.56
CA ALA A 555 89.09 -24.79 -13.42
C ALA A 555 89.44 -25.43 -14.77
N SER A 556 88.45 -25.64 -15.63
CA SER A 556 88.67 -26.17 -16.99
C SER A 556 89.47 -25.19 -17.86
N ALA A 557 89.22 -23.89 -17.77
CA ALA A 557 90.04 -22.86 -18.44
C ALA A 557 91.50 -22.92 -17.98
N ARG A 558 91.77 -22.95 -16.67
CA ARG A 558 93.14 -23.06 -16.12
C ARG A 558 93.84 -24.35 -16.54
N ALA A 559 93.11 -25.47 -16.56
CA ALA A 559 93.66 -26.75 -17.02
C ALA A 559 94.06 -26.67 -18.50
N ALA A 560 93.19 -26.09 -19.35
CA ALA A 560 93.48 -25.87 -20.76
C ALA A 560 94.69 -24.94 -20.95
N ASP A 561 94.79 -23.83 -20.21
CA ASP A 561 95.94 -22.92 -20.25
C ASP A 561 97.23 -23.63 -19.84
N THR A 562 97.19 -24.45 -18.79
CA THR A 562 98.35 -25.21 -18.31
C THR A 562 98.80 -26.22 -19.36
N MET A 563 97.86 -26.96 -19.97
CA MET A 563 98.17 -27.90 -21.04
C MET A 563 98.72 -27.19 -22.29
N ALA A 564 98.15 -26.04 -22.65
CA ALA A 564 98.63 -25.23 -23.77
C ALA A 564 100.06 -24.72 -23.52
N ALA A 565 100.34 -24.19 -22.32
CA ALA A 565 101.67 -23.74 -21.92
C ALA A 565 102.70 -24.88 -21.91
N ALA A 566 102.34 -26.04 -21.36
CA ALA A 566 103.18 -27.23 -21.37
C ALA A 566 103.47 -27.70 -22.81
N ARG A 567 102.47 -27.62 -23.70
CA ARG A 567 102.65 -27.99 -25.12
C ARG A 567 103.55 -27.00 -25.87
N VAL A 568 103.43 -25.70 -25.59
CA VAL A 568 104.36 -24.69 -26.12
C VAL A 568 105.79 -24.96 -25.62
N GLN A 569 105.97 -25.27 -24.34
CA GLN A 569 107.27 -25.63 -23.76
C GLN A 569 107.84 -26.89 -24.42
N GLN A 570 107.03 -27.91 -24.66
CA GLN A 570 107.45 -29.12 -25.36
C GLN A 570 107.92 -28.81 -26.78
N ILE A 571 107.13 -28.06 -27.56
CA ILE A 571 107.48 -27.68 -28.94
C ILE A 571 108.78 -26.88 -28.97
N ASN A 572 108.94 -25.92 -28.05
CA ASN A 572 110.17 -25.13 -27.94
C ASN A 572 111.37 -26.02 -27.59
N PHE A 573 111.22 -26.95 -26.64
CA PHE A 573 112.29 -27.88 -26.29
C PHE A 573 112.66 -28.79 -27.47
N GLU A 574 111.68 -29.34 -28.19
CA GLU A 574 111.93 -30.14 -29.39
C GLU A 574 112.69 -29.31 -30.45
N ALA A 575 112.25 -28.08 -30.73
CA ALA A 575 112.95 -27.18 -31.65
C ALA A 575 114.38 -26.86 -31.18
N ASP A 576 114.58 -26.56 -29.89
CA ASP A 576 115.88 -26.29 -29.28
C ASP A 576 116.80 -27.52 -29.37
N THR A 577 116.29 -28.74 -29.18
CA THR A 577 117.08 -29.97 -29.33
C THR A 577 117.53 -30.21 -30.77
N VAL A 578 116.68 -29.90 -31.76
CA VAL A 578 117.05 -29.96 -33.19
C VAL A 578 118.11 -28.91 -33.49
N ALA A 579 117.95 -27.67 -33.02
CA ALA A 579 118.91 -26.60 -33.20
C ALA A 579 120.28 -26.93 -32.56
N TYR A 580 120.28 -27.50 -31.35
CA TYR A 580 121.49 -27.96 -30.67
C TYR A 580 122.24 -29.05 -31.45
N ARG A 581 121.52 -30.04 -32.02
CA ARG A 581 122.13 -31.09 -32.85
C ARG A 581 122.81 -30.55 -34.11
N LEU A 582 122.28 -29.45 -34.69
CA LEU A 582 122.85 -28.80 -35.88
C LEU A 582 124.01 -27.85 -35.54
N GLY A 583 123.91 -27.08 -34.45
CA GLY A 583 124.89 -26.04 -34.09
C GLY A 583 125.98 -26.45 -33.10
N GLY A 584 125.86 -27.61 -32.43
CA GLY A 584 126.87 -28.12 -31.50
C GLY A 584 127.12 -27.20 -30.28
N PRO A 585 128.36 -27.06 -29.79
CA PRO A 585 128.66 -26.32 -28.55
C PRO A 585 128.46 -24.79 -28.65
N ALA A 586 128.28 -24.23 -29.85
CA ALA A 586 128.03 -22.79 -30.03
C ALA A 586 126.59 -22.37 -29.65
N PHE A 587 125.61 -23.26 -29.85
CA PHE A 587 124.19 -22.94 -29.64
C PHE A 587 123.83 -22.53 -28.20
N PRO A 588 124.27 -23.23 -27.13
CA PRO A 588 123.94 -22.84 -25.75
C PRO A 588 124.46 -21.44 -25.39
N PHE A 589 125.61 -21.03 -25.93
CA PHE A 589 126.19 -19.71 -25.69
C PHE A 589 125.37 -18.61 -26.39
N GLU A 590 125.03 -18.79 -27.67
CA GLU A 590 124.16 -17.86 -28.39
C GLU A 590 122.75 -17.79 -27.79
N TYR A 591 122.18 -18.92 -27.38
CA TYR A 591 120.89 -18.98 -26.71
C TYR A 591 120.92 -18.20 -25.39
N TYR A 592 121.97 -18.37 -24.57
CA TYR A 592 122.18 -17.60 -23.34
C TYR A 592 122.28 -16.11 -23.63
N LEU A 593 123.12 -15.69 -24.58
CA LEU A 593 123.27 -14.28 -24.94
C LEU A 593 121.98 -13.67 -25.49
N SER A 594 121.21 -14.41 -26.29
CA SER A 594 119.90 -13.98 -26.82
C SER A 594 118.87 -13.81 -25.70
N LYS A 595 118.79 -14.77 -24.76
CA LYS A 595 117.91 -14.66 -23.59
C LYS A 595 118.34 -13.55 -22.64
N LEU A 596 119.65 -13.38 -22.45
CA LEU A 596 120.21 -12.26 -21.69
C LEU A 596 119.83 -10.93 -22.34
N GLN A 597 119.99 -10.80 -23.66
CA GLN A 597 119.62 -9.61 -24.41
C GLN A 597 118.12 -9.31 -24.29
N GLN A 598 117.25 -10.30 -24.46
CA GLN A 598 115.80 -10.14 -24.26
C GLN A 598 115.46 -9.72 -22.82
N GLY A 599 116.08 -10.33 -21.81
CA GLY A 599 115.86 -9.96 -20.41
C GLY A 599 116.37 -8.57 -20.06
N LEU A 600 117.47 -8.14 -20.69
CA LEU A 600 118.10 -6.85 -20.47
C LEU A 600 117.48 -5.70 -21.26
N GLN A 601 116.67 -5.98 -22.31
CA GLN A 601 116.03 -4.96 -23.17
C GLN A 601 115.24 -3.89 -22.38
N ASN A 602 114.67 -4.25 -21.23
CA ASN A 602 113.91 -3.34 -20.36
C ASN A 602 114.47 -3.22 -18.94
N ALA A 603 115.66 -3.76 -18.67
CA ALA A 603 116.26 -3.74 -17.34
C ALA A 603 117.08 -2.46 -17.12
N ARG A 604 117.03 -1.88 -15.92
CA ARG A 604 118.01 -0.86 -15.49
C ARG A 604 119.31 -1.55 -15.12
N ILE A 605 120.35 -1.36 -15.94
CA ILE A 605 121.66 -2.01 -15.75
C ILE A 605 122.62 -1.07 -15.04
N THR A 606 123.18 -1.52 -13.92
CA THR A 606 124.34 -0.89 -13.26
C THR A 606 125.55 -1.76 -13.52
N VAL A 607 126.51 -1.27 -14.31
CA VAL A 607 127.76 -1.97 -14.63
C VAL A 607 128.84 -1.53 -13.64
N ILE A 608 129.44 -2.50 -12.94
CA ILE A 608 130.56 -2.27 -12.03
C ILE A 608 131.76 -3.03 -12.59
N ASP A 609 132.79 -2.30 -13.00
CA ASP A 609 134.02 -2.84 -13.59
C ASP A 609 135.22 -2.08 -12.99
N ASP A 610 136.22 -2.82 -12.53
CA ASP A 610 137.41 -2.32 -11.82
C ASP A 610 138.40 -1.58 -12.74
N ARG A 611 138.21 -1.67 -14.06
CA ARG A 611 139.01 -0.99 -15.09
C ARG A 611 138.43 0.35 -15.52
N LEU A 612 137.21 0.68 -15.09
CA LEU A 612 136.56 1.95 -15.37
C LEU A 612 137.10 3.05 -14.44
N THR A 613 138.24 3.63 -14.81
CA THR A 613 138.78 4.82 -14.15
C THR A 613 137.95 6.05 -14.50
N ALA A 614 137.72 6.93 -13.52
CA ALA A 614 136.76 8.04 -13.57
C ALA A 614 136.93 9.05 -14.73
N ASP A 615 138.06 9.01 -15.45
CA ASP A 615 138.41 9.95 -16.51
C ASP A 615 138.20 9.41 -17.94
N ARG A 616 137.67 8.19 -18.10
CA ARG A 616 137.26 7.65 -19.40
C ARG A 616 135.81 7.18 -19.36
N ARG A 617 134.94 7.89 -20.09
CA ARG A 617 133.57 7.42 -20.37
C ARG A 617 133.65 6.15 -21.23
N ALA A 618 133.48 4.98 -20.62
CA ALA A 618 133.27 3.76 -21.37
C ALA A 618 131.92 3.85 -22.10
N THR A 619 131.98 3.87 -23.42
CA THR A 619 130.80 3.83 -24.27
C THR A 619 130.57 2.36 -24.60
N ILE A 620 129.54 1.76 -24.00
CA ILE A 620 129.09 0.41 -24.39
C ILE A 620 128.14 0.60 -25.56
N ASP A 621 128.59 0.20 -26.76
CA ASP A 621 127.77 0.27 -27.97
C ASP A 621 126.83 -0.95 -28.02
N LEU A 622 125.55 -0.72 -27.77
CA LEU A 622 124.51 -1.75 -27.76
C LEU A 622 123.80 -1.93 -29.12
N ARG A 623 124.38 -1.43 -30.21
CA ARG A 623 123.83 -1.62 -31.56
C ARG A 623 123.93 -3.10 -31.99
N SER A 624 122.87 -3.62 -32.60
CA SER A 624 122.80 -4.99 -33.10
C SER A 624 123.61 -5.14 -34.39
N PHE A 625 124.68 -5.95 -34.37
CA PHE A 625 125.40 -6.32 -35.58
C PHE A 625 124.74 -7.56 -36.21
N THR A 626 124.44 -7.51 -37.51
CA THR A 626 124.04 -8.71 -38.25
C THR A 626 125.29 -9.36 -38.84
N ALA A 627 125.27 -10.69 -39.00
CA ALA A 627 126.44 -11.50 -39.35
C ALA A 627 127.16 -11.12 -40.67
N GLY A 628 126.57 -10.25 -41.51
CA GLY A 628 127.17 -9.78 -42.76
C GLY A 628 128.33 -8.79 -42.59
N ASP A 629 128.36 -8.01 -41.52
CA ASP A 629 129.34 -6.91 -41.37
C ASP A 629 130.75 -7.38 -40.95
N LEU A 630 130.90 -8.63 -40.50
CA LEU A 630 132.19 -9.20 -40.06
C LEU A 630 133.08 -9.71 -41.20
N ALA A 631 132.58 -9.74 -42.44
CA ALA A 631 133.31 -10.29 -43.60
C ALA A 631 134.16 -9.28 -44.39
N GLY A 632 134.16 -7.98 -44.02
CA GLY A 632 135.07 -6.99 -44.60
C GLY A 632 134.98 -6.78 -46.12
N ILE A 633 133.82 -7.06 -46.74
CA ILE A 633 133.59 -6.80 -48.15
C ILE A 633 133.08 -5.35 -48.30
N PRO A 634 133.79 -4.46 -49.01
CA PRO A 634 133.28 -3.11 -49.25
C PRO A 634 132.06 -3.17 -50.19
N HIS A 635 130.94 -2.62 -49.74
CA HIS A 635 129.81 -2.33 -50.61
C HIS A 635 130.21 -1.20 -51.57
N GLY A 636 130.43 -1.56 -52.85
CA GLY A 636 130.37 -0.60 -53.94
C GLY A 636 128.91 -0.17 -54.14
N ASN A 637 128.73 1.15 -54.31
CA ASN A 637 127.48 1.92 -54.47
C ASN A 637 126.21 1.18 -54.90
#